data_AF-A0A6P6JKI2-F1
#
_entry.id   AF-A0A6P6JKI2-F1
#
_cell.length_a   1.000
_cell.length_b   1.000
_cell.length_c   1.000
_cell.angle_alpha   90.00
_cell.angle_beta   90.00
_cell.angle_gamma   90.00
#
_symmetry.space_group_name_H-M   'P 1'
#
loop_
_entity.id
_entity.type
_entity.pdbx_description
1 polymer ?
#
loop_
_entity_poly.entity_id
_entity_poly.type
_entity_poly.pdbx_seq_one_letter_code
_entity_poly.pdbx_strand_id
1 'polypeptide(L)'
;MNYIWEVVGRHPTGQQPTGAETIQKLCDRVASSTLLEDRRDAVRALKSLSKKYRMEVGTMAMDHLVRILQTDRADTEILGYALDTLYNIVCSDEEEEPEENQQKQEDDLGAQFTEKFIQEPDNITLLLTLLEEFDFHVRWPGVKLLTALLKSQCAPVQGIILVSPMGVSRLMDLLADSREVIRNDGLLLLQQLTKGNTAIQKIVAFENAFERLLEIITEEGSSDGGIVVEDCLLLLLNLLKNNSSNQNFFKEGSYIQKMKPWFEVGDDNSGWSAQKVTNLHLMLQLVRVMVSPVNSPGATASCQKAMFQCDLLQQLCTILMATGVPADILTETINTVSEVIRGSEVNQDYFASVNAPSNPPRPAIVVLLMSMVNERQPFVLRCAVLYCFQCFLYKNHKGQGEIVATLLPSTIDANSISAGQLLCGGLFSADSLSNWCAAVALAHALQDNLTQKEQLLRVQLATSLGKPPVSLLQQCTNILSQGDKLNRRGSRVQTKVGLLMLLCTWISNCPIAVMHFLHNQDNVPFLTGQISENLGEDERLVQGLCALLLGICIYYNDNSLENYTKEKLKQLIEKRIGKENFVEKLAFITKHELYSRAAQKPQPAFSTPEHMLFDHEFTKLVKELEGMITKAVLRSSEEEKKEEEVKKTLEQHDSIVTQYKELIREQDSQINELKEQVTLLTSQNEKLQNTTAQQLSQIQQHKDQYNILKLKLGKDNQQTGNQAEAAHVNGLQPEELSQLREQLEELQRQNQLLQTQLTEKDSLITSLKAEGVPSAEGSTSEVTELQKEVELLKAQLQSQTAEITQLQSERQELLRGSETTAAAPGGDLVYTEKTAELESRLSAQIAETQKLKGEVKTLLDSKELMEKELASATSTAAIMQAEKSKLQQEVQESKKEQDDLLMLLADQDQKILSLKQRLKDLGETIEDEDELDSRDQFDDDDDDDDDEEEDEGCNE
;
A
#
# COMPACT_ATOMS: atom_id res chain seq x y z
N MET A 1 -67.07 -7.89 -74.09
CA MET A 1 -66.70 -6.73 -74.96
C MET A 1 -65.22 -6.36 -74.77
N ASN A 2 -64.28 -7.32 -74.87
CA ASN A 2 -62.84 -7.07 -74.66
C ASN A 2 -61.98 -7.64 -75.80
N TYR A 3 -62.41 -7.43 -77.06
CA TYR A 3 -61.71 -7.93 -78.25
C TYR A 3 -61.04 -6.81 -79.08
N ILE A 4 -60.82 -5.62 -78.49
CA ILE A 4 -60.35 -4.43 -79.25
C ILE A 4 -59.06 -3.80 -78.67
N TRP A 5 -58.53 -4.29 -77.53
CA TRP A 5 -57.33 -3.71 -76.90
C TRP A 5 -56.01 -4.45 -77.17
N GLU A 6 -56.00 -5.49 -78.01
CA GLU A 6 -54.82 -6.37 -78.18
C GLU A 6 -53.93 -6.03 -79.39
N VAL A 7 -54.23 -4.99 -80.19
CA VAL A 7 -53.58 -4.79 -81.51
C VAL A 7 -52.79 -3.48 -81.67
N VAL A 8 -52.75 -2.58 -80.68
CA VAL A 8 -51.95 -1.33 -80.80
C VAL A 8 -51.10 -1.11 -79.54
N GLY A 9 -49.79 -1.27 -79.68
CA GLY A 9 -48.81 -1.23 -78.61
C GLY A 9 -48.79 0.07 -77.80
N ARG A 10 -49.39 0.03 -76.61
CA ARG A 10 -49.03 0.87 -75.47
C ARG A 10 -48.66 -0.06 -74.30
N HIS A 11 -47.36 -0.13 -73.99
CA HIS A 11 -46.92 -0.60 -72.68
C HIS A 11 -47.57 0.28 -71.60
N PRO A 12 -48.26 -0.29 -70.60
CA PRO A 12 -48.63 0.45 -69.41
C PRO A 12 -47.34 0.84 -68.68
N THR A 13 -47.23 2.11 -68.32
CA THR A 13 -46.20 2.68 -67.44
C THR A 13 -45.96 1.76 -66.24
N GLY A 14 -44.75 1.20 -66.16
CA GLY A 14 -44.38 0.22 -65.14
C GLY A 14 -44.55 0.76 -63.72
N GLN A 15 -45.11 -0.07 -62.84
CA GLN A 15 -45.04 0.13 -61.39
C GLN A 15 -43.57 0.34 -61.00
N GLN A 16 -43.29 1.40 -60.21
CA GLN A 16 -41.97 1.56 -59.62
C GLN A 16 -41.65 0.31 -58.77
N PRO A 17 -40.47 -0.31 -58.93
CA PRO A 17 -40.09 -1.48 -58.14
C PRO A 17 -40.10 -1.13 -56.65
N THR A 18 -40.51 -2.07 -55.81
CA THR A 18 -40.48 -1.88 -54.35
C THR A 18 -39.03 -1.77 -53.84
N GLY A 19 -38.84 -1.20 -52.65
CA GLY A 19 -37.50 -1.08 -52.03
C GLY A 19 -36.80 -2.45 -51.92
N ALA A 20 -37.53 -3.46 -51.44
CA ALA A 20 -37.04 -4.83 -51.34
C ALA A 20 -36.69 -5.47 -52.70
N GLU A 21 -37.50 -5.28 -53.74
CA GLU A 21 -37.19 -5.78 -55.10
C GLU A 21 -35.95 -5.11 -55.70
N THR A 22 -35.74 -3.84 -55.39
CA THR A 22 -34.56 -3.09 -55.81
C THR A 22 -33.31 -3.63 -55.13
N ILE A 23 -33.38 -3.89 -53.81
CA ILE A 23 -32.28 -4.47 -53.03
C ILE A 23 -31.96 -5.89 -53.53
N GLN A 24 -32.96 -6.75 -53.78
CA GLN A 24 -32.71 -8.09 -54.32
C GLN A 24 -31.96 -8.04 -55.65
N LYS A 25 -32.35 -7.16 -56.58
CA LYS A 25 -31.64 -7.02 -57.87
C LYS A 25 -30.19 -6.55 -57.69
N LEU A 26 -29.92 -5.72 -56.69
CA LEU A 26 -28.57 -5.31 -56.36
C LEU A 26 -27.76 -6.48 -55.77
N CYS A 27 -28.34 -7.28 -54.86
CA CYS A 27 -27.72 -8.51 -54.35
C CYS A 27 -27.40 -9.50 -55.48
N ASP A 28 -28.34 -9.72 -56.41
CA ASP A 28 -28.14 -10.60 -57.57
C ASP A 28 -27.00 -10.09 -58.45
N ARG A 29 -26.88 -8.77 -58.67
CA ARG A 29 -25.76 -8.17 -59.42
C ARG A 29 -24.43 -8.35 -58.71
N VAL A 30 -24.39 -8.15 -57.39
CA VAL A 30 -23.19 -8.40 -56.57
C VAL A 30 -22.75 -9.87 -56.68
N ALA A 31 -23.69 -10.80 -56.63
CA ALA A 31 -23.40 -12.23 -56.62
C ALA A 31 -23.06 -12.81 -58.01
N SER A 32 -23.70 -12.31 -59.07
CA SER A 32 -23.64 -12.92 -60.41
C SER A 32 -22.76 -12.18 -61.42
N SER A 33 -22.48 -10.89 -61.21
CA SER A 33 -21.69 -10.12 -62.18
C SER A 33 -20.22 -10.51 -62.14
N THR A 34 -19.65 -10.81 -63.29
CA THR A 34 -18.21 -11.10 -63.45
C THR A 34 -17.37 -9.83 -63.53
N LEU A 35 -17.97 -8.69 -63.91
CA LEU A 35 -17.29 -7.40 -64.00
C LEU A 35 -17.19 -6.73 -62.63
N LEU A 36 -15.97 -6.36 -62.22
CA LEU A 36 -15.70 -5.69 -60.96
C LEU A 36 -16.44 -4.35 -60.86
N GLU A 37 -16.48 -3.57 -61.94
CA GLU A 37 -17.17 -2.26 -62.00
C GLU A 37 -18.67 -2.41 -61.68
N ASP A 38 -19.31 -3.43 -62.26
CA ASP A 38 -20.74 -3.72 -62.01
C ASP A 38 -21.01 -4.13 -60.56
N ARG A 39 -20.12 -4.95 -59.97
CA ARG A 39 -20.21 -5.30 -58.54
C ARG A 39 -20.01 -4.07 -57.68
N ARG A 40 -19.00 -3.25 -57.97
CA ARG A 40 -18.68 -2.03 -57.22
C ARG A 40 -19.85 -1.03 -57.23
N ASP A 41 -20.45 -0.80 -58.39
CA ASP A 41 -21.61 0.08 -58.53
C ASP A 41 -22.83 -0.45 -57.76
N ALA A 42 -23.03 -1.78 -57.76
CA ALA A 42 -24.10 -2.40 -56.99
C ALA A 42 -23.88 -2.25 -55.46
N VAL A 43 -22.66 -2.45 -54.96
CA VAL A 43 -22.33 -2.23 -53.54
C VAL A 43 -22.47 -0.76 -53.16
N ARG A 44 -22.04 0.18 -54.01
CA ARG A 44 -22.23 1.61 -53.78
C ARG A 44 -23.71 1.98 -53.67
N ALA A 45 -24.57 1.35 -54.47
CA ALA A 45 -26.03 1.53 -54.37
C ALA A 45 -26.61 0.88 -53.11
N LEU A 46 -26.10 -0.29 -52.68
CA LEU A 46 -26.51 -0.89 -51.39
C LEU A 46 -26.11 -0.01 -50.20
N LYS A 47 -24.93 0.62 -50.23
CA LYS A 47 -24.48 1.58 -49.22
C LYS A 47 -25.44 2.76 -49.05
N SER A 48 -25.96 3.31 -50.15
CA SER A 48 -26.89 4.44 -50.06
C SER A 48 -28.27 4.03 -49.56
N LEU A 49 -28.68 2.80 -49.82
CA LEU A 49 -29.95 2.24 -49.35
C LEU A 49 -29.88 1.73 -47.90
N SER A 50 -28.69 1.37 -47.38
CA SER A 50 -28.56 0.73 -46.06
C SER A 50 -28.97 1.62 -44.90
N LYS A 51 -28.92 2.95 -45.03
CA LYS A 51 -29.44 3.87 -44.01
C LYS A 51 -30.97 3.83 -43.92
N LYS A 52 -31.65 3.86 -45.08
CA LYS A 52 -33.12 3.96 -45.14
C LYS A 52 -33.84 2.62 -45.08
N TYR A 53 -33.24 1.57 -45.60
CA TYR A 53 -33.80 0.22 -45.72
C TYR A 53 -32.92 -0.78 -44.97
N ARG A 54 -32.53 -0.43 -43.74
CA ARG A 54 -31.54 -1.15 -42.93
C ARG A 54 -31.92 -2.63 -42.73
N MET A 55 -33.18 -2.91 -42.43
CA MET A 55 -33.67 -4.27 -42.21
C MET A 55 -33.59 -5.13 -43.48
N GLU A 56 -34.05 -4.61 -44.60
CA GLU A 56 -34.03 -5.33 -45.88
C GLU A 56 -32.59 -5.54 -46.37
N VAL A 57 -31.75 -4.50 -46.29
CA VAL A 57 -30.34 -4.61 -46.69
C VAL A 57 -29.57 -5.57 -45.76
N GLY A 58 -29.78 -5.50 -44.44
CA GLY A 58 -29.15 -6.43 -43.50
C GLY A 58 -29.58 -7.88 -43.70
N THR A 59 -30.87 -8.11 -43.96
CA THR A 59 -31.38 -9.48 -44.16
C THR A 59 -30.89 -10.08 -45.50
N MET A 60 -30.87 -9.28 -46.57
CA MET A 60 -30.68 -9.78 -47.94
C MET A 60 -29.26 -9.60 -48.49
N ALA A 61 -28.50 -8.59 -48.04
CA ALA A 61 -27.20 -8.25 -48.62
C ALA A 61 -26.00 -8.67 -47.75
N MET A 62 -26.17 -8.87 -46.45
CA MET A 62 -25.07 -9.08 -45.50
C MET A 62 -24.09 -10.19 -45.91
N ASP A 63 -24.60 -11.37 -46.26
CA ASP A 63 -23.76 -12.52 -46.65
C ASP A 63 -23.04 -12.26 -47.99
N HIS A 64 -23.65 -11.47 -48.88
CA HIS A 64 -23.01 -11.04 -50.13
C HIS A 64 -21.90 -10.01 -49.89
N LEU A 65 -22.10 -9.09 -48.94
CA LEU A 65 -21.10 -8.10 -48.53
C LEU A 65 -19.90 -8.79 -47.88
N VAL A 66 -20.12 -9.76 -46.99
CA VAL A 66 -19.03 -10.57 -46.41
C VAL A 66 -18.26 -11.32 -47.49
N ARG A 67 -18.95 -11.90 -48.49
CA ARG A 67 -18.28 -12.56 -49.62
C ARG A 67 -17.39 -11.61 -50.42
N ILE A 68 -17.82 -10.35 -50.65
CA ILE A 68 -16.97 -9.33 -51.29
C ILE A 68 -15.68 -9.10 -50.51
N LEU A 69 -15.77 -8.99 -49.17
CA LEU A 69 -14.60 -8.83 -48.30
C LEU A 69 -13.63 -10.02 -48.38
N GLN A 70 -14.13 -11.21 -48.73
CA GLN A 70 -13.31 -12.40 -48.93
C GLN A 70 -12.67 -12.45 -50.33
N THR A 71 -13.43 -12.13 -51.39
CA THR A 71 -13.01 -12.39 -52.79
C THR A 71 -12.42 -11.21 -53.53
N ASP A 72 -12.90 -9.99 -53.30
CA ASP A 72 -12.53 -8.79 -54.06
C ASP A 72 -11.48 -7.92 -53.34
N ARG A 73 -10.58 -8.55 -52.58
CA ARG A 73 -9.60 -7.86 -51.71
C ARG A 73 -8.62 -6.93 -52.43
N ALA A 74 -8.40 -7.13 -53.73
CA ALA A 74 -7.50 -6.30 -54.51
C ALA A 74 -8.04 -4.88 -54.80
N ASP A 75 -9.35 -4.65 -54.57
CA ASP A 75 -10.01 -3.40 -54.89
C ASP A 75 -10.45 -2.65 -53.62
N THR A 76 -9.71 -1.61 -53.23
CA THR A 76 -9.97 -0.89 -51.97
C THR A 76 -11.30 -0.13 -51.98
N GLU A 77 -11.79 0.30 -53.16
CA GLU A 77 -13.08 1.00 -53.27
C GLU A 77 -14.27 0.09 -52.94
N ILE A 78 -14.36 -1.11 -53.53
CA ILE A 78 -15.47 -2.02 -53.25
C ILE A 78 -15.43 -2.53 -51.80
N LEU A 79 -14.22 -2.77 -51.26
CA LEU A 79 -14.05 -3.13 -49.85
C LEU A 79 -14.58 -2.02 -48.93
N GLY A 80 -14.19 -0.76 -49.19
CA GLY A 80 -14.66 0.37 -48.40
C GLY A 80 -16.18 0.53 -48.44
N TYR A 81 -16.80 0.39 -49.62
CA TYR A 81 -18.26 0.43 -49.71
C TYR A 81 -18.93 -0.74 -48.99
N ALA A 82 -18.35 -1.94 -49.04
CA ALA A 82 -18.89 -3.10 -48.33
C ALA A 82 -18.82 -2.92 -46.81
N LEU A 83 -17.69 -2.45 -46.30
CA LEU A 83 -17.50 -2.16 -44.86
C LEU A 83 -18.43 -1.04 -44.38
N ASP A 84 -18.56 0.06 -45.13
CA ASP A 84 -19.53 1.12 -44.81
C ASP A 84 -20.97 0.62 -44.82
N THR A 85 -21.31 -0.29 -45.74
CA THR A 85 -22.66 -0.87 -45.80
C THR A 85 -22.92 -1.75 -44.58
N LEU A 86 -21.95 -2.61 -44.20
CA LEU A 86 -22.01 -3.43 -42.99
C LEU A 86 -22.08 -2.57 -41.73
N TYR A 87 -21.32 -1.47 -41.67
CA TYR A 87 -21.41 -0.50 -40.59
C TYR A 87 -22.82 0.05 -40.42
N ASN A 88 -23.43 0.54 -41.50
CA ASN A 88 -24.81 1.05 -41.48
C ASN A 88 -25.85 -0.04 -41.11
N ILE A 89 -25.57 -1.32 -41.40
CA ILE A 89 -26.44 -2.44 -40.98
C ILE A 89 -26.33 -2.66 -39.47
N VAL A 90 -25.12 -2.63 -38.92
CA VAL A 90 -24.86 -2.92 -37.49
C VAL A 90 -25.14 -1.74 -36.57
N CYS A 91 -24.91 -0.51 -37.04
CA CYS A 91 -24.97 0.70 -36.23
C CYS A 91 -25.97 1.72 -36.81
N SER A 92 -26.77 2.34 -35.93
CA SER A 92 -27.61 3.51 -36.26
C SER A 92 -26.96 4.76 -35.67
N ASP A 93 -26.10 5.41 -36.45
CA ASP A 93 -25.63 6.76 -36.13
C ASP A 93 -26.49 7.78 -36.90
N GLU A 94 -27.75 7.95 -36.51
CA GLU A 94 -28.46 9.18 -36.85
C GLU A 94 -28.32 10.16 -35.68
N GLU A 95 -27.61 11.27 -35.93
CA GLU A 95 -27.41 12.41 -35.00
C GLU A 95 -28.69 13.24 -34.78
N GLU A 96 -29.83 12.83 -35.35
CA GLU A 96 -31.14 13.45 -35.14
C GLU A 96 -31.84 12.71 -34.01
N GLU A 97 -32.17 13.38 -32.88
CA GLU A 97 -32.88 12.79 -31.73
C GLU A 97 -34.10 11.96 -32.20
N PRO A 98 -34.03 10.62 -32.23
CA PRO A 98 -35.18 9.81 -32.57
C PRO A 98 -36.13 9.81 -31.37
N GLU A 99 -37.44 9.68 -31.62
CA GLU A 99 -38.39 9.45 -30.53
C GLU A 99 -38.00 8.18 -29.75
N GLU A 100 -38.13 8.17 -28.41
CA GLU A 100 -37.65 7.08 -27.52
C GLU A 100 -38.07 5.65 -27.95
N ASN A 101 -39.18 5.50 -28.67
CA ASN A 101 -39.65 4.22 -29.20
C ASN A 101 -38.92 3.76 -30.47
N GLN A 102 -38.42 4.68 -31.30
CA GLN A 102 -37.67 4.37 -32.52
C GLN A 102 -36.24 3.93 -32.17
N GLN A 103 -35.62 4.57 -31.17
CA GLN A 103 -34.26 4.25 -30.73
C GLN A 103 -34.16 2.82 -30.17
N LYS A 104 -35.14 2.37 -29.37
CA LYS A 104 -35.21 0.98 -28.89
C LYS A 104 -35.34 -0.05 -30.02
N GLN A 105 -36.05 0.28 -31.10
CA GLN A 105 -36.25 -0.63 -32.22
C GLN A 105 -35.01 -0.71 -33.12
N GLU A 106 -34.28 0.39 -33.28
CA GLU A 106 -33.02 0.43 -34.01
C GLU A 106 -31.86 -0.24 -33.27
N ASP A 107 -31.84 -0.14 -31.93
CA ASP A 107 -30.87 -0.83 -31.08
C ASP A 107 -31.09 -2.35 -31.14
N ASP A 108 -32.35 -2.81 -31.15
CA ASP A 108 -32.71 -4.24 -31.30
C ASP A 108 -32.27 -4.80 -32.66
N LEU A 109 -32.45 -4.04 -33.74
CA LEU A 109 -31.95 -4.42 -35.08
C LEU A 109 -30.42 -4.52 -35.12
N GLY A 110 -29.71 -3.60 -34.47
CA GLY A 110 -28.24 -3.63 -34.40
C GLY A 110 -27.71 -4.86 -33.68
N ALA A 111 -28.34 -5.23 -32.56
CA ALA A 111 -28.01 -6.44 -31.83
C ALA A 111 -28.26 -7.70 -32.67
N GLN A 112 -29.41 -7.80 -33.34
CA GLN A 112 -29.75 -8.95 -34.19
C GLN A 112 -28.77 -9.15 -35.35
N PHE A 113 -28.40 -8.07 -36.06
CA PHE A 113 -27.42 -8.19 -37.13
C PHE A 113 -26.00 -8.42 -36.60
N THR A 114 -25.64 -7.88 -35.44
CA THR A 114 -24.37 -8.21 -34.77
C THR A 114 -24.30 -9.70 -34.47
N GLU A 115 -25.34 -10.28 -33.88
CA GLU A 115 -25.42 -11.72 -33.61
C GLU A 115 -25.28 -12.54 -34.90
N LYS A 116 -25.99 -12.15 -35.97
CA LYS A 116 -25.85 -12.82 -37.27
C LYS A 116 -24.41 -12.73 -37.81
N PHE A 117 -23.75 -11.58 -37.66
CA PHE A 117 -22.37 -11.39 -38.16
C PHE A 117 -21.36 -12.28 -37.44
N ILE A 118 -21.48 -12.38 -36.10
CA ILE A 118 -20.50 -13.07 -35.24
C ILE A 118 -20.73 -14.58 -35.14
N GLN A 119 -21.86 -15.11 -35.64
CA GLN A 119 -22.11 -16.56 -35.72
C GLN A 119 -21.00 -17.28 -36.49
N GLU A 120 -20.44 -16.65 -37.51
CA GLU A 120 -19.24 -17.12 -38.19
C GLU A 120 -18.01 -16.36 -37.65
N PRO A 121 -17.20 -16.95 -36.77
CA PRO A 121 -16.07 -16.25 -36.13
C PRO A 121 -15.01 -15.79 -37.14
N ASP A 122 -14.94 -16.46 -38.30
CA ASP A 122 -14.08 -16.08 -39.42
C ASP A 122 -14.39 -14.67 -39.96
N ASN A 123 -15.59 -14.14 -39.74
CA ASN A 123 -15.94 -12.77 -40.12
C ASN A 123 -15.17 -11.74 -39.29
N ILE A 124 -14.93 -12.02 -38.00
CA ILE A 124 -14.12 -11.14 -37.15
C ILE A 124 -12.64 -11.25 -37.53
N THR A 125 -12.12 -12.45 -37.76
CA THR A 125 -10.71 -12.62 -38.16
C THR A 125 -10.44 -12.03 -39.55
N LEU A 126 -11.43 -12.06 -40.44
CA LEU A 126 -11.42 -11.34 -41.71
C LEU A 126 -11.31 -9.83 -41.50
N LEU A 127 -12.12 -9.24 -40.61
CA LEU A 127 -12.03 -7.81 -40.28
C LEU A 127 -10.64 -7.45 -39.71
N LEU A 128 -10.08 -8.26 -38.81
CA LEU A 128 -8.73 -8.05 -38.28
C LEU A 128 -7.68 -8.03 -39.40
N THR A 129 -7.82 -8.90 -40.39
CA THR A 129 -6.91 -8.95 -41.56
C THR A 129 -7.08 -7.72 -42.44
N LEU A 130 -8.30 -7.23 -42.64
CA LEU A 130 -8.57 -6.03 -43.43
C LEU A 130 -8.05 -4.75 -42.75
N LEU A 131 -7.94 -4.72 -41.42
CA LEU A 131 -7.38 -3.60 -40.69
C LEU A 131 -5.87 -3.42 -40.93
N GLU A 132 -5.17 -4.46 -41.38
CA GLU A 132 -3.77 -4.38 -41.78
C GLU A 132 -3.57 -3.54 -43.06
N GLU A 133 -4.60 -3.39 -43.89
CA GLU A 133 -4.55 -2.53 -45.08
C GLU A 133 -4.39 -1.06 -44.70
N PHE A 134 -3.43 -0.36 -45.30
CA PHE A 134 -3.15 1.05 -44.99
C PHE A 134 -4.11 2.01 -45.70
N ASP A 135 -4.93 1.55 -46.65
CA ASP A 135 -5.89 2.39 -47.35
C ASP A 135 -6.94 2.97 -46.38
N PHE A 136 -7.13 4.29 -46.42
CA PHE A 136 -8.04 4.99 -45.52
C PHE A 136 -9.48 4.49 -45.65
N HIS A 137 -9.93 4.21 -46.87
CA HIS A 137 -11.31 3.79 -47.16
C HIS A 137 -11.59 2.35 -46.74
N VAL A 138 -10.57 1.56 -46.43
CA VAL A 138 -10.73 0.21 -45.88
C VAL A 138 -10.56 0.25 -44.36
N ARG A 139 -9.45 0.83 -43.88
CA ARG A 139 -9.09 0.82 -42.46
C ARG A 139 -10.11 1.56 -41.61
N TRP A 140 -10.49 2.79 -41.98
CA TRP A 140 -11.38 3.60 -41.15
C TRP A 140 -12.79 2.99 -40.98
N PRO A 141 -13.51 2.58 -42.05
CA PRO A 141 -14.78 1.86 -41.89
C PRO A 141 -14.62 0.52 -41.16
N GLY A 142 -13.49 -0.17 -41.33
CA GLY A 142 -13.17 -1.40 -40.58
C GLY A 142 -13.08 -1.15 -39.07
N VAL A 143 -12.39 -0.08 -38.64
CA VAL A 143 -12.27 0.30 -37.22
C VAL A 143 -13.65 0.63 -36.66
N LYS A 144 -14.45 1.43 -37.39
CA LYS A 144 -15.81 1.77 -36.98
C LYS A 144 -16.71 0.56 -36.84
N LEU A 145 -16.70 -0.36 -37.82
CA LEU A 145 -17.49 -1.59 -37.78
C LEU A 145 -17.09 -2.47 -36.61
N LEU A 146 -15.79 -2.72 -36.40
CA LEU A 146 -15.34 -3.55 -35.29
C LEU A 146 -15.68 -2.92 -33.92
N THR A 147 -15.58 -1.60 -33.82
CA THR A 147 -16.01 -0.86 -32.62
C THR A 147 -17.51 -1.02 -32.37
N ALA A 148 -18.35 -0.93 -33.40
CA ALA A 148 -19.80 -1.12 -33.28
C ALA A 148 -20.16 -2.56 -32.84
N LEU A 149 -19.48 -3.56 -33.40
CA LEU A 149 -19.64 -4.97 -33.01
C LEU A 149 -19.27 -5.18 -31.53
N LEU A 150 -18.17 -4.58 -31.07
CA LEU A 150 -17.76 -4.63 -29.66
C LEU A 150 -18.73 -3.90 -28.72
N LYS A 151 -19.31 -2.77 -29.15
CA LYS A 151 -20.34 -2.05 -28.38
C LYS A 151 -21.61 -2.88 -28.20
N SER A 152 -22.02 -3.61 -29.25
CA SER A 152 -23.24 -4.42 -29.24
C SER A 152 -23.05 -5.77 -28.53
N GLN A 153 -22.02 -6.55 -28.88
CA GLN A 153 -21.74 -7.88 -28.33
C GLN A 153 -20.30 -7.96 -27.82
N CYS A 154 -20.02 -7.30 -26.69
CA CYS A 154 -18.68 -7.11 -26.14
C CYS A 154 -17.93 -8.42 -25.86
N ALA A 155 -18.47 -9.30 -25.01
CA ALA A 155 -17.77 -10.51 -24.57
C ALA A 155 -17.53 -11.55 -25.68
N PRO A 156 -18.50 -11.87 -26.56
CA PRO A 156 -18.27 -12.80 -27.67
C PRO A 156 -17.19 -12.31 -28.64
N VAL A 157 -17.25 -11.04 -29.04
CA VAL A 157 -16.29 -10.45 -29.99
C VAL A 157 -14.88 -10.39 -29.37
N GLN A 158 -14.78 -9.99 -28.10
CA GLN A 158 -13.51 -10.05 -27.35
C GLN A 158 -12.94 -11.48 -27.32
N GLY A 159 -13.78 -12.49 -27.07
CA GLY A 159 -13.37 -13.89 -27.07
C GLY A 159 -12.76 -14.34 -28.41
N ILE A 160 -13.40 -13.98 -29.53
CA ILE A 160 -12.91 -14.30 -30.88
C ILE A 160 -11.58 -13.59 -31.17
N ILE A 161 -11.45 -12.31 -30.80
CA ILE A 161 -10.20 -11.55 -31.00
C ILE A 161 -9.07 -12.11 -30.14
N LEU A 162 -9.36 -12.52 -28.90
CA LEU A 162 -8.37 -13.04 -27.96
C LEU A 162 -7.75 -14.35 -28.43
N VAL A 163 -8.55 -15.26 -29.01
CA VAL A 163 -8.04 -16.53 -29.55
C VAL A 163 -7.41 -16.40 -30.93
N SER A 164 -7.62 -15.26 -31.61
CA SER A 164 -7.02 -14.98 -32.91
C SER A 164 -5.53 -14.66 -32.76
N PRO A 165 -4.62 -15.36 -33.48
CA PRO A 165 -3.19 -15.06 -33.44
C PRO A 165 -2.92 -13.59 -33.76
N MET A 166 -2.13 -12.93 -32.91
CA MET A 166 -1.81 -11.50 -33.01
C MET A 166 -3.05 -10.60 -33.13
N GLY A 167 -4.22 -11.02 -32.65
CA GLY A 167 -5.46 -10.27 -32.80
C GLY A 167 -5.41 -8.91 -32.11
N VAL A 168 -5.03 -8.91 -30.83
CA VAL A 168 -4.89 -7.67 -30.04
C VAL A 168 -3.71 -6.82 -30.51
N SER A 169 -2.56 -7.44 -30.81
CA SER A 169 -1.35 -6.72 -31.27
C SER A 169 -1.60 -5.95 -32.58
N ARG A 170 -2.33 -6.54 -33.54
CA ARG A 170 -2.72 -5.84 -34.77
C ARG A 170 -3.61 -4.62 -34.53
N LEU A 171 -4.48 -4.68 -33.52
CA LEU A 171 -5.31 -3.53 -33.14
C LEU A 171 -4.51 -2.43 -32.43
N MET A 172 -3.42 -2.79 -31.75
CA MET A 172 -2.51 -1.82 -31.14
C MET A 172 -1.76 -0.97 -32.17
N ASP A 173 -1.49 -1.50 -33.37
CA ASP A 173 -0.85 -0.75 -34.46
C ASP A 173 -1.69 0.44 -34.96
N LEU A 174 -3.01 0.43 -34.69
CA LEU A 174 -3.89 1.56 -35.00
C LEU A 174 -3.47 2.85 -34.26
N LEU A 175 -2.87 2.72 -33.07
CA LEU A 175 -2.35 3.87 -32.31
C LEU A 175 -1.09 4.48 -32.94
N ALA A 176 -0.40 3.72 -33.79
CA ALA A 176 0.76 4.19 -34.54
C ALA A 176 0.40 4.78 -35.91
N ASP A 177 -0.89 4.84 -36.27
CA ASP A 177 -1.33 5.40 -37.54
C ASP A 177 -1.09 6.92 -37.57
N SER A 178 -0.37 7.39 -38.60
CA SER A 178 -0.07 8.82 -38.78
C SER A 178 -1.32 9.71 -38.98
N ARG A 179 -2.47 9.11 -39.29
CA ARG A 179 -3.73 9.83 -39.51
C ARG A 179 -4.51 9.87 -38.21
N GLU A 180 -4.65 11.06 -37.64
CA GLU A 180 -5.33 11.28 -36.36
C GLU A 180 -6.75 10.69 -36.31
N VAL A 181 -7.51 10.75 -37.40
CA VAL A 181 -8.87 10.17 -37.47
C VAL A 181 -8.87 8.66 -37.16
N ILE A 182 -7.91 7.91 -37.71
CA ILE A 182 -7.81 6.46 -37.47
C ILE A 182 -7.24 6.19 -36.08
N ARG A 183 -6.23 6.95 -35.66
CA ARG A 183 -5.64 6.83 -34.32
C ARG A 183 -6.70 7.05 -33.24
N ASN A 184 -7.50 8.10 -33.37
CA ASN A 184 -8.51 8.50 -32.39
C ASN A 184 -9.68 7.49 -32.36
N ASP A 185 -10.18 7.05 -33.51
CA ASP A 185 -11.19 5.97 -33.55
C ASP A 185 -10.60 4.62 -33.08
N GLY A 186 -9.29 4.42 -33.24
CA GLY A 186 -8.55 3.30 -32.67
C GLY A 186 -8.53 3.30 -31.13
N LEU A 187 -8.46 4.48 -30.49
CA LEU A 187 -8.62 4.61 -29.04
C LEU A 187 -10.01 4.13 -28.59
N LEU A 188 -11.06 4.57 -29.29
CA LEU A 188 -12.44 4.15 -29.01
C LEU A 188 -12.64 2.64 -29.17
N LEU A 189 -12.03 2.05 -30.20
CA LEU A 189 -12.03 0.60 -30.40
C LEU A 189 -11.38 -0.11 -29.20
N LEU A 190 -10.18 0.33 -28.81
CA LEU A 190 -9.44 -0.26 -27.70
C LEU A 190 -10.16 -0.08 -26.35
N GLN A 191 -10.89 1.01 -26.15
CA GLN A 191 -11.74 1.17 -24.96
C GLN A 191 -12.79 0.06 -24.87
N GLN A 192 -13.50 -0.25 -25.97
CA GLN A 192 -14.49 -1.32 -25.99
C GLN A 192 -13.84 -2.70 -25.88
N LEU A 193 -12.69 -2.89 -26.54
CA LEU A 193 -11.94 -4.14 -26.51
C LEU A 193 -11.44 -4.49 -25.09
N THR A 194 -11.01 -3.49 -24.32
CA THR A 194 -10.47 -3.68 -22.95
C THR A 194 -11.52 -3.69 -21.85
N LYS A 195 -12.78 -3.36 -22.18
CA LYS A 195 -13.85 -3.23 -21.19
C LYS A 195 -14.17 -4.57 -20.53
N GLY A 196 -13.91 -4.67 -19.22
CA GLY A 196 -14.28 -5.84 -18.40
C GLY A 196 -13.49 -7.12 -18.68
N ASN A 197 -12.39 -7.07 -19.45
CA ASN A 197 -11.62 -8.25 -19.84
C ASN A 197 -10.16 -8.14 -19.39
N THR A 198 -9.81 -8.81 -18.30
CA THR A 198 -8.49 -8.71 -17.66
C THR A 198 -7.37 -9.30 -18.53
N ALA A 199 -7.64 -10.34 -19.32
CA ALA A 199 -6.66 -10.95 -20.22
C ALA A 199 -6.25 -9.99 -21.34
N ILE A 200 -7.23 -9.37 -22.01
CA ILE A 200 -6.98 -8.35 -23.04
C ILE A 200 -6.27 -7.14 -22.44
N GLN A 201 -6.69 -6.66 -21.27
CA GLN A 201 -6.04 -5.53 -20.60
C GLN A 201 -4.55 -5.78 -20.33
N LYS A 202 -4.18 -7.01 -19.95
CA LYS A 202 -2.77 -7.40 -19.75
C LYS A 202 -2.01 -7.37 -21.08
N ILE A 203 -2.57 -7.96 -22.14
CA ILE A 203 -1.93 -7.97 -23.47
C ILE A 203 -1.71 -6.54 -23.98
N VAL A 204 -2.74 -5.69 -23.90
CA VAL A 204 -2.64 -4.28 -24.31
C VAL A 204 -1.56 -3.54 -23.51
N ALA A 205 -1.45 -3.79 -22.20
CA ALA A 205 -0.38 -3.22 -21.39
C ALA A 205 1.02 -3.70 -21.82
N PHE A 206 1.19 -4.98 -22.14
CA PHE A 206 2.45 -5.54 -22.66
C PHE A 206 2.85 -4.98 -24.03
N GLU A 207 1.87 -4.61 -24.86
CA GLU A 207 2.07 -3.97 -26.17
C GLU A 207 2.36 -2.45 -26.06
N ASN A 208 2.96 -2.03 -24.94
CA ASN A 208 3.41 -0.67 -24.66
C ASN A 208 2.30 0.40 -24.71
N ALA A 209 1.06 0.05 -24.35
CA ALA A 209 -0.06 1.00 -24.35
C ALA A 209 0.15 2.16 -23.37
N PHE A 210 0.71 1.92 -22.18
CA PHE A 210 0.90 2.97 -21.18
C PHE A 210 1.78 4.11 -21.69
N GLU A 211 2.94 3.80 -22.27
CA GLU A 211 3.84 4.83 -22.83
C GLU A 211 3.14 5.63 -23.93
N ARG A 212 2.54 4.95 -24.91
CA ARG A 212 1.88 5.61 -26.05
C ARG A 212 0.72 6.50 -25.63
N LEU A 213 -0.14 6.04 -24.71
CA LEU A 213 -1.28 6.83 -24.25
C LEU A 213 -0.83 8.07 -23.48
N LEU A 214 0.21 7.94 -22.65
CA LEU A 214 0.79 9.07 -21.91
C LEU A 214 1.48 10.07 -22.84
N GLU A 215 2.14 9.61 -23.90
CA GLU A 215 2.70 10.45 -24.96
C GLU A 215 1.60 11.24 -25.68
N ILE A 216 0.53 10.58 -26.14
CA ILE A 216 -0.61 11.25 -26.78
C ILE A 216 -1.21 12.31 -25.84
N ILE A 217 -1.42 11.97 -24.55
CA ILE A 217 -1.92 12.95 -23.57
C ILE A 217 -0.99 14.16 -23.46
N THR A 218 0.31 13.95 -23.50
CA THR A 218 1.31 15.02 -23.40
C THR A 218 1.33 15.89 -24.65
N GLU A 219 1.30 15.28 -25.84
CA GLU A 219 1.30 15.96 -27.14
C GLU A 219 0.05 16.83 -27.34
N GLU A 220 -1.11 16.36 -26.90
CA GLU A 220 -2.38 17.09 -26.98
C GLU A 220 -2.51 18.20 -25.90
N GLY A 221 -1.54 18.34 -25.00
CA GLY A 221 -1.55 19.41 -23.98
C GLY A 221 -2.21 19.03 -22.65
N SER A 222 -2.11 17.76 -22.24
CA SER A 222 -2.60 17.23 -20.96
C SER A 222 -4.08 17.58 -20.72
N SER A 223 -4.41 18.23 -19.59
CA SER A 223 -5.82 18.52 -19.24
C SER A 223 -6.55 19.37 -20.30
N ASP A 224 -5.82 20.13 -21.13
CA ASP A 224 -6.39 21.02 -22.14
C ASP A 224 -6.61 20.34 -23.52
N GLY A 225 -6.21 19.08 -23.69
CA GLY A 225 -6.17 18.36 -24.99
C GLY A 225 -7.48 17.78 -25.51
N GLY A 226 -8.61 18.41 -25.22
CA GLY A 226 -9.90 18.04 -25.83
C GLY A 226 -10.40 16.64 -25.48
N ILE A 227 -11.21 16.06 -26.39
CA ILE A 227 -11.84 14.74 -26.25
C ILE A 227 -10.81 13.60 -26.43
N VAL A 228 -9.77 13.80 -27.24
CA VAL A 228 -8.73 12.77 -27.45
C VAL A 228 -8.05 12.40 -26.13
N VAL A 229 -7.78 13.39 -25.27
CA VAL A 229 -7.26 13.14 -23.93
C VAL A 229 -8.26 12.39 -23.06
N GLU A 230 -9.54 12.75 -23.10
CA GLU A 230 -10.60 12.01 -22.40
C GLU A 230 -10.58 10.54 -22.79
N ASP A 231 -10.49 10.25 -24.09
CA ASP A 231 -10.48 8.90 -24.62
C ASP A 231 -9.25 8.09 -24.18
N CYS A 232 -8.07 8.72 -24.15
CA CYS A 232 -6.86 8.11 -23.61
C CYS A 232 -7.00 7.81 -22.11
N LEU A 233 -7.56 8.74 -21.33
CA LEU A 233 -7.74 8.56 -19.89
C LEU A 233 -8.76 7.47 -19.56
N LEU A 234 -9.86 7.36 -20.34
CA LEU A 234 -10.84 6.29 -20.21
C LEU A 234 -10.22 4.92 -20.54
N LEU A 235 -9.38 4.84 -21.57
CA LEU A 235 -8.65 3.62 -21.90
C LEU A 235 -7.66 3.25 -20.79
N LEU A 236 -6.87 4.20 -20.28
CA LEU A 236 -5.99 3.98 -19.11
C LEU A 236 -6.79 3.49 -17.89
N LEU A 237 -7.99 4.02 -17.68
CA LEU A 237 -8.86 3.61 -16.58
C LEU A 237 -9.32 2.17 -16.74
N ASN A 238 -9.71 1.76 -17.96
CA ASN A 238 -10.04 0.36 -18.24
C ASN A 238 -8.84 -0.57 -17.99
N LEU A 239 -7.63 -0.14 -18.34
CA LEU A 239 -6.42 -0.95 -18.16
C LEU A 239 -6.01 -1.12 -16.69
N LEU A 240 -6.31 -0.16 -15.82
CA LEU A 240 -5.84 -0.13 -14.43
C LEU A 240 -6.90 -0.51 -13.40
N LYS A 241 -8.18 -0.18 -13.65
CA LYS A 241 -9.26 -0.39 -12.68
C LYS A 241 -9.51 -1.89 -12.48
N ASN A 242 -9.48 -2.33 -11.22
CA ASN A 242 -9.64 -3.73 -10.82
C ASN A 242 -8.63 -4.70 -11.48
N ASN A 243 -7.46 -4.22 -11.90
CA ASN A 243 -6.40 -5.04 -12.50
C ASN A 243 -5.06 -4.83 -11.76
N SER A 244 -4.83 -5.62 -10.71
CA SER A 244 -3.63 -5.53 -9.87
C SER A 244 -2.33 -5.76 -10.63
N SER A 245 -2.33 -6.66 -11.62
CA SER A 245 -1.18 -6.93 -12.49
C SER A 245 -0.76 -5.68 -13.27
N ASN A 246 -1.74 -5.00 -13.87
CA ASN A 246 -1.48 -3.79 -14.64
C ASN A 246 -1.11 -2.60 -13.75
N GLN A 247 -1.70 -2.47 -12.56
CA GLN A 247 -1.29 -1.45 -11.59
C GLN A 247 0.17 -1.64 -11.16
N ASN A 248 0.58 -2.88 -10.87
CA ASN A 248 1.98 -3.18 -10.55
C ASN A 248 2.90 -2.87 -11.74
N PHE A 249 2.54 -3.29 -12.96
CA PHE A 249 3.32 -2.97 -14.16
C PHE A 249 3.42 -1.46 -14.41
N PHE A 250 2.34 -0.72 -14.17
CA PHE A 250 2.32 0.74 -14.28
C PHE A 250 3.27 1.42 -13.27
N LYS A 251 3.32 0.89 -12.05
CA LYS A 251 4.24 1.37 -11.01
C LYS A 251 5.69 1.00 -11.30
N GLU A 252 6.00 -0.26 -11.63
CA GLU A 252 7.36 -0.71 -11.92
C GLU A 252 7.93 -0.08 -13.20
N GLY A 253 7.07 0.20 -14.19
CA GLY A 253 7.43 0.95 -15.39
C GLY A 253 7.68 2.44 -15.16
N SER A 254 7.65 2.92 -13.91
CA SER A 254 7.87 4.33 -13.54
C SER A 254 6.90 5.31 -14.19
N TYR A 255 5.68 4.87 -14.54
CA TYR A 255 4.69 5.72 -15.22
C TYR A 255 3.97 6.68 -14.25
N ILE A 256 4.00 6.42 -12.93
CA ILE A 256 3.40 7.31 -11.92
C ILE A 256 3.99 8.73 -11.99
N GLN A 257 5.29 8.88 -12.23
CA GLN A 257 5.93 10.20 -12.31
C GLN A 257 5.44 11.01 -13.52
N LYS A 258 4.94 10.36 -14.57
CA LYS A 258 4.34 11.02 -15.74
C LYS A 258 2.95 11.59 -15.45
N MET A 259 2.35 11.26 -14.30
CA MET A 259 1.08 11.85 -13.86
C MET A 259 1.26 13.24 -13.23
N LYS A 260 2.45 13.59 -12.73
CA LYS A 260 2.69 14.88 -12.05
C LYS A 260 2.35 16.11 -12.94
N PRO A 261 2.80 16.19 -14.21
CA PRO A 261 2.52 17.35 -15.05
C PRO A 261 1.03 17.61 -15.30
N TRP A 262 0.17 16.60 -15.17
CA TRP A 262 -1.28 16.76 -15.30
C TRP A 262 -1.89 17.76 -14.31
N PHE A 263 -1.22 17.91 -13.16
CA PHE A 263 -1.71 18.69 -12.02
C PHE A 263 -0.99 20.05 -11.91
N GLU A 264 -0.20 20.44 -12.91
CA GLU A 264 0.40 21.77 -13.02
C GLU A 264 -0.61 22.75 -13.63
N VAL A 265 -1.56 23.20 -12.81
CA VAL A 265 -2.53 24.24 -13.19
C VAL A 265 -1.94 25.63 -12.97
N GLY A 266 -1.96 26.47 -14.03
CA GLY A 266 -1.32 27.79 -14.06
C GLY A 266 -1.92 28.83 -13.11
N ASP A 267 -1.23 29.97 -12.96
CA ASP A 267 -1.58 31.01 -11.97
C ASP A 267 -2.92 31.72 -12.23
N ASP A 268 -3.34 31.86 -13.49
CA ASP A 268 -4.63 32.44 -13.88
C ASP A 268 -5.73 31.36 -13.93
N ASN A 269 -6.10 30.84 -12.77
CA ASN A 269 -7.07 29.76 -12.58
C ASN A 269 -8.55 30.12 -12.87
N SER A 270 -8.82 31.11 -13.72
CA SER A 270 -10.20 31.50 -14.08
C SER A 270 -10.59 31.00 -15.47
N GLY A 271 -11.80 30.44 -15.61
CA GLY A 271 -12.38 30.13 -16.92
C GLY A 271 -12.06 28.74 -17.47
N TRP A 272 -12.08 27.71 -16.61
CA TRP A 272 -11.87 26.32 -17.06
C TRP A 272 -13.01 25.87 -17.99
N SER A 273 -12.64 25.23 -19.10
CA SER A 273 -13.62 24.63 -20.01
C SER A 273 -14.24 23.37 -19.38
N ALA A 274 -15.44 23.00 -19.81
CA ALA A 274 -16.09 21.76 -19.37
C ALA A 274 -15.20 20.53 -19.65
N GLN A 275 -14.53 20.52 -20.81
CA GLN A 275 -13.63 19.43 -21.19
C GLN A 275 -12.41 19.33 -20.28
N LYS A 276 -11.79 20.46 -19.90
CA LYS A 276 -10.66 20.48 -18.95
C LYS A 276 -11.05 19.89 -17.61
N VAL A 277 -12.25 20.24 -17.13
CA VAL A 277 -12.82 19.68 -15.89
C VAL A 277 -13.02 18.16 -16.01
N THR A 278 -13.61 17.67 -17.11
CA THR A 278 -13.77 16.23 -17.36
C THR A 278 -12.43 15.49 -17.38
N ASN A 279 -11.44 16.01 -18.12
CA ASN A 279 -10.11 15.41 -18.22
C ASN A 279 -9.44 15.33 -16.85
N LEU A 280 -9.49 16.42 -16.06
CA LEU A 280 -8.85 16.45 -14.75
C LEU A 280 -9.55 15.54 -13.73
N HIS A 281 -10.88 15.38 -13.81
CA HIS A 281 -11.61 14.37 -13.02
C HIS A 281 -11.11 12.96 -13.30
N LEU A 282 -10.94 12.58 -14.57
CA LEU A 282 -10.41 11.27 -14.95
C LEU A 282 -8.94 11.09 -14.52
N MET A 283 -8.12 12.14 -14.64
CA MET A 283 -6.73 12.13 -14.15
C MET A 283 -6.67 11.89 -12.63
N LEU A 284 -7.50 12.57 -11.84
CA LEU A 284 -7.62 12.34 -10.40
C LEU A 284 -8.11 10.91 -10.10
N GLN A 285 -9.07 10.41 -10.87
CA GLN A 285 -9.57 9.05 -10.73
C GLN A 285 -8.49 7.99 -11.00
N LEU A 286 -7.62 8.20 -11.98
CA LEU A 286 -6.48 7.31 -12.25
C LEU A 286 -5.52 7.25 -11.07
N VAL A 287 -5.20 8.40 -10.45
CA VAL A 287 -4.39 8.44 -9.21
C VAL A 287 -5.07 7.61 -8.12
N ARG A 288 -6.38 7.82 -7.91
CA ARG A 288 -7.18 7.07 -6.91
C ARG A 288 -7.21 5.56 -7.15
N VAL A 289 -7.26 5.12 -8.40
CA VAL A 289 -7.20 3.68 -8.75
C VAL A 289 -5.90 3.04 -8.27
N MET A 290 -4.78 3.75 -8.37
CA MET A 290 -3.47 3.24 -7.93
C MET A 290 -3.34 3.10 -6.42
N VAL A 291 -4.06 3.93 -5.64
CA VAL A 291 -4.01 3.94 -4.17
C VAL A 291 -5.34 3.58 -3.51
N SER A 292 -6.20 2.86 -4.23
CA SER A 292 -7.53 2.49 -3.76
C SER A 292 -7.45 1.66 -2.47
N PRO A 293 -8.29 1.93 -1.45
CA PRO A 293 -8.36 1.11 -0.24
C PRO A 293 -8.81 -0.34 -0.48
N VAL A 294 -9.34 -0.64 -1.67
CA VAL A 294 -9.79 -1.99 -2.07
C VAL A 294 -8.63 -2.82 -2.63
N ASN A 295 -7.52 -2.18 -3.04
CA ASN A 295 -6.34 -2.88 -3.51
C ASN A 295 -5.64 -3.59 -2.34
N SER A 296 -4.70 -4.50 -2.64
CA SER A 296 -3.89 -5.12 -1.60
C SER A 296 -3.10 -4.05 -0.82
N PRO A 297 -2.98 -4.15 0.52
CA PRO A 297 -2.31 -3.12 1.32
C PRO A 297 -0.88 -2.81 0.86
N GLY A 298 -0.13 -3.83 0.42
CA GLY A 298 1.22 -3.68 -0.10
C GLY A 298 1.30 -2.92 -1.43
N ALA A 299 0.36 -3.16 -2.36
CA ALA A 299 0.32 -2.45 -3.64
C ALA A 299 0.00 -0.97 -3.44
N THR A 300 -1.00 -0.65 -2.61
CA THR A 300 -1.35 0.73 -2.26
C THR A 300 -0.19 1.44 -1.58
N ALA A 301 0.43 0.84 -0.56
CA ALA A 301 1.56 1.46 0.15
C ALA A 301 2.76 1.74 -0.78
N SER A 302 3.06 0.82 -1.70
CA SER A 302 4.12 0.98 -2.70
C SER A 302 3.82 2.16 -3.65
N CYS A 303 2.59 2.28 -4.12
CA CYS A 303 2.16 3.40 -4.97
C CYS A 303 2.17 4.74 -4.20
N GLN A 304 1.65 4.78 -2.97
CA GLN A 304 1.68 5.97 -2.10
C GLN A 304 3.12 6.48 -1.88
N LYS A 305 4.09 5.56 -1.69
CA LYS A 305 5.51 5.91 -1.57
C LYS A 305 6.07 6.47 -2.88
N ALA A 306 5.76 5.84 -4.03
CA ALA A 306 6.20 6.33 -5.33
C ALA A 306 5.64 7.74 -5.63
N MET A 307 4.38 7.99 -5.30
CA MET A 307 3.73 9.30 -5.46
C MET A 307 4.37 10.40 -4.61
N PHE A 308 4.88 10.07 -3.43
CA PHE A 308 5.64 11.02 -2.61
C PHE A 308 7.03 11.29 -3.20
N GLN A 309 7.73 10.24 -3.66
CA GLN A 309 9.08 10.34 -4.21
C GLN A 309 9.14 11.14 -5.53
N CYS A 310 8.08 11.11 -6.34
CA CYS A 310 8.02 11.88 -7.58
C CYS A 310 7.32 13.25 -7.43
N ASP A 311 7.05 13.70 -6.20
CA ASP A 311 6.35 14.95 -5.88
C ASP A 311 4.88 15.05 -6.36
N LEU A 312 4.21 13.93 -6.64
CA LEU A 312 2.82 13.96 -7.05
C LEU A 312 1.89 14.42 -5.91
N LEU A 313 2.12 13.94 -4.67
CA LEU A 313 1.34 14.38 -3.51
C LEU A 313 1.52 15.88 -3.26
N GLN A 314 2.74 16.37 -3.41
CA GLN A 314 3.14 17.76 -3.25
C GLN A 314 2.36 18.62 -4.25
N GLN A 315 2.32 18.20 -5.52
CA GLN A 315 1.59 18.91 -6.57
C GLN A 315 0.07 18.94 -6.32
N LEU A 316 -0.52 17.82 -5.88
CA LEU A 316 -1.94 17.78 -5.52
C LEU A 316 -2.27 18.73 -4.34
N CYS A 317 -1.37 18.85 -3.36
CA CYS A 317 -1.54 19.80 -2.26
C CYS A 317 -1.44 21.26 -2.73
N THR A 318 -0.63 21.55 -3.75
CA THR A 318 -0.59 22.88 -4.39
C THR A 318 -1.94 23.25 -4.99
N ILE A 319 -2.61 22.32 -5.69
CA ILE A 319 -3.97 22.55 -6.21
C ILE A 319 -4.96 22.86 -5.08
N LEU A 320 -4.89 22.13 -3.96
CA LEU A 320 -5.78 22.33 -2.81
C LEU A 320 -5.68 23.76 -2.23
N MET A 321 -4.50 24.38 -2.31
CA MET A 321 -4.24 25.72 -1.83
C MET A 321 -4.42 26.81 -2.91
N ALA A 322 -4.65 26.43 -4.15
CA ALA A 322 -4.78 27.35 -5.27
C ALA A 322 -6.16 28.05 -5.28
N THR A 323 -6.18 29.32 -5.65
CA THR A 323 -7.41 30.08 -5.87
C THR A 323 -7.92 29.86 -7.29
N GLY A 324 -9.25 29.82 -7.50
CA GLY A 324 -9.88 29.74 -8.83
C GLY A 324 -10.22 28.32 -9.30
N VAL A 325 -9.76 27.28 -8.60
CA VAL A 325 -10.10 25.89 -8.90
C VAL A 325 -11.61 25.66 -8.75
N PRO A 326 -12.29 25.03 -9.73
CA PRO A 326 -13.69 24.65 -9.63
C PRO A 326 -14.00 23.81 -8.39
N ALA A 327 -15.18 24.01 -7.78
CA ALA A 327 -15.52 23.40 -6.50
C ALA A 327 -15.60 21.86 -6.55
N ASP A 328 -16.03 21.30 -7.68
CA ASP A 328 -16.07 19.87 -7.95
C ASP A 328 -14.66 19.28 -8.09
N ILE A 329 -13.76 19.94 -8.82
CA ILE A 329 -12.34 19.55 -8.90
C ILE A 329 -11.66 19.63 -7.54
N LEU A 330 -11.93 20.69 -6.76
CA LEU A 330 -11.40 20.82 -5.41
C LEU A 330 -11.87 19.65 -4.52
N THR A 331 -13.14 19.28 -4.62
CA THR A 331 -13.72 18.15 -3.87
C THR A 331 -13.03 16.83 -4.23
N GLU A 332 -12.85 16.55 -5.52
CA GLU A 332 -12.16 15.33 -5.95
C GLU A 332 -10.66 15.35 -5.66
N THR A 333 -10.01 16.52 -5.72
CA THR A 333 -8.60 16.65 -5.31
C THR A 333 -8.42 16.32 -3.83
N ILE A 334 -9.34 16.77 -2.97
CA ILE A 334 -9.34 16.41 -1.54
C ILE A 334 -9.52 14.90 -1.39
N ASN A 335 -10.48 14.28 -2.08
CA ASN A 335 -10.67 12.82 -2.05
C ASN A 335 -9.42 12.05 -2.52
N THR A 336 -8.74 12.53 -3.57
CA THR A 336 -7.49 11.94 -4.07
C THR A 336 -6.37 12.06 -3.05
N VAL A 337 -6.13 13.25 -2.50
CA VAL A 337 -5.12 13.45 -1.44
C VAL A 337 -5.42 12.54 -0.24
N SER A 338 -6.69 12.38 0.11
CA SER A 338 -7.13 11.49 1.20
C SER A 338 -6.63 10.07 0.99
N GLU A 339 -6.78 9.49 -0.20
CA GLU A 339 -6.34 8.12 -0.50
C GLU A 339 -4.82 8.01 -0.64
N VAL A 340 -4.15 9.06 -1.13
CA VAL A 340 -2.68 9.10 -1.23
C VAL A 340 -2.00 9.15 0.15
N ILE A 341 -2.63 9.75 1.16
CA ILE A 341 -2.07 9.82 2.52
C ILE A 341 -2.51 8.66 3.43
N ARG A 342 -3.64 7.99 3.13
CA ARG A 342 -4.28 7.03 4.04
C ARG A 342 -3.33 5.92 4.50
N GLY A 343 -2.94 5.93 5.78
CA GLY A 343 -2.09 4.89 6.38
C GLY A 343 -0.62 4.92 5.97
N SER A 344 -0.17 6.00 5.31
CA SER A 344 1.24 6.24 4.98
C SER A 344 1.79 7.35 5.86
N GLU A 345 2.60 7.00 6.86
CA GLU A 345 3.11 7.93 7.88
C GLU A 345 3.86 9.12 7.26
N VAL A 346 4.75 8.86 6.28
CA VAL A 346 5.51 9.91 5.57
C VAL A 346 4.59 10.89 4.86
N ASN A 347 3.54 10.39 4.21
CA ASN A 347 2.60 11.22 3.47
C ASN A 347 1.68 12.01 4.41
N GLN A 348 1.29 11.42 5.54
CA GLN A 348 0.49 12.07 6.58
C GLN A 348 1.30 13.20 7.27
N ASP A 349 2.56 12.95 7.57
CA ASP A 349 3.47 13.95 8.14
C ASP A 349 3.73 15.11 7.18
N TYR A 350 3.94 14.81 5.89
CA TYR A 350 4.02 15.84 4.87
C TYR A 350 2.74 16.68 4.83
N PHE A 351 1.57 16.04 4.77
CA PHE A 351 0.29 16.74 4.72
C PHE A 351 0.06 17.64 5.94
N ALA A 352 0.44 17.20 7.14
CA ALA A 352 0.36 18.01 8.37
C ALA A 352 1.26 19.25 8.32
N SER A 353 2.38 19.20 7.60
CA SER A 353 3.30 20.34 7.42
C SER A 353 2.80 21.41 6.45
N VAL A 354 1.78 21.10 5.62
CA VAL A 354 1.26 22.02 4.61
C VAL A 354 0.48 23.15 5.27
N ASN A 355 0.78 24.39 4.88
CA ASN A 355 0.10 25.59 5.37
C ASN A 355 -0.59 26.34 4.23
N ALA A 356 -1.83 26.75 4.46
CA ALA A 356 -2.57 27.59 3.53
C ALA A 356 -1.99 29.02 3.52
N PRO A 357 -1.87 29.66 2.34
CA PRO A 357 -1.33 31.01 2.19
C PRO A 357 -2.33 32.07 2.70
N SER A 358 -2.45 32.16 4.02
CA SER A 358 -3.31 33.09 4.74
C SER A 358 -2.49 33.86 5.77
N ASN A 359 -3.02 34.96 6.30
CA ASN A 359 -2.36 35.73 7.35
C ASN A 359 -3.23 35.74 8.62
N PRO A 360 -2.83 35.06 9.72
CA PRO A 360 -1.63 34.21 9.84
C PRO A 360 -1.75 32.91 9.01
N PRO A 361 -0.62 32.25 8.66
CA PRO A 361 -0.63 30.95 7.99
C PRO A 361 -1.41 29.93 8.81
N ARG A 362 -2.23 29.12 8.13
CA ARG A 362 -3.09 28.13 8.79
C ARG A 362 -2.70 26.73 8.35
N PRO A 363 -2.49 25.79 9.30
CA PRO A 363 -2.26 24.39 8.95
C PRO A 363 -3.41 23.83 8.11
N ALA A 364 -3.11 22.97 7.14
CA ALA A 364 -4.09 22.35 6.26
C ALA A 364 -5.21 21.67 7.05
N ILE A 365 -4.86 20.95 8.13
CA ILE A 365 -5.80 20.29 9.03
C ILE A 365 -6.82 21.26 9.64
N VAL A 366 -6.38 22.46 10.04
CA VAL A 366 -7.27 23.49 10.60
C VAL A 366 -8.22 24.01 9.52
N VAL A 367 -7.72 24.23 8.30
CA VAL A 367 -8.54 24.69 7.16
C VAL A 367 -9.59 23.65 6.76
N LEU A 368 -9.23 22.36 6.78
CA LEU A 368 -10.15 21.25 6.61
C LEU A 368 -11.25 21.31 7.67
N LEU A 369 -10.90 21.28 8.96
CA LEU A 369 -11.90 21.30 10.04
C LEU A 369 -12.80 22.53 10.01
N MET A 370 -12.26 23.71 9.66
CA MET A 370 -13.06 24.92 9.45
C MET A 370 -14.11 24.74 8.34
N SER A 371 -13.75 24.08 7.24
CA SER A 371 -14.66 23.82 6.14
C SER A 371 -15.70 22.75 6.49
N MET A 372 -15.30 21.74 7.26
CA MET A 372 -16.16 20.65 7.74
C MET A 372 -17.32 21.15 8.63
N VAL A 373 -17.05 22.09 9.53
CA VAL A 373 -18.05 22.62 10.48
C VAL A 373 -18.76 23.88 9.99
N ASN A 374 -18.45 24.35 8.77
CA ASN A 374 -19.05 25.55 8.21
C ASN A 374 -20.36 25.24 7.49
N GLU A 375 -21.48 25.67 8.09
CA GLU A 375 -22.85 25.50 7.60
C GLU A 375 -23.11 26.03 6.17
N ARG A 376 -22.22 26.88 5.62
CA ARG A 376 -22.36 27.43 4.26
C ARG A 376 -21.68 26.58 3.19
N GLN A 377 -20.81 25.65 3.56
CA GLN A 377 -20.11 24.84 2.59
C GLN A 377 -21.01 23.76 1.98
N PRO A 378 -20.84 23.42 0.69
CA PRO A 378 -21.55 22.33 0.03
C PRO A 378 -21.38 21.01 0.79
N PHE A 379 -22.43 20.19 0.80
CA PHE A 379 -22.43 18.90 1.50
C PHE A 379 -21.30 17.98 1.04
N VAL A 380 -21.13 17.82 -0.28
CA VAL A 380 -20.08 16.98 -0.87
C VAL A 380 -18.67 17.40 -0.46
N LEU A 381 -18.43 18.70 -0.33
CA LEU A 381 -17.15 19.24 0.12
C LEU A 381 -16.90 18.88 1.59
N ARG A 382 -17.91 18.98 2.47
CA ARG A 382 -17.76 18.59 3.88
C ARG A 382 -17.45 17.09 4.02
N CYS A 383 -18.06 16.24 3.18
CA CYS A 383 -17.76 14.81 3.17
C CYS A 383 -16.32 14.53 2.73
N ALA A 384 -15.84 15.17 1.66
CA ALA A 384 -14.46 15.02 1.19
C ALA A 384 -13.45 15.49 2.25
N VAL A 385 -13.73 16.62 2.90
CA VAL A 385 -12.91 17.16 3.99
C VAL A 385 -12.87 16.23 5.20
N LEU A 386 -14.02 15.67 5.61
CA LEU A 386 -14.08 14.66 6.66
C LEU A 386 -13.24 13.44 6.27
N TYR A 387 -13.39 12.95 5.04
CA TYR A 387 -12.63 11.80 4.54
C TYR A 387 -11.12 12.05 4.59
N CYS A 388 -10.67 13.25 4.19
CA CYS A 388 -9.27 13.63 4.28
C CYS A 388 -8.75 13.63 5.71
N PHE A 389 -9.55 14.15 6.65
CA PHE A 389 -9.21 14.12 8.07
C PHE A 389 -9.15 12.68 8.63
N GLN A 390 -10.08 11.81 8.23
CA GLN A 390 -10.06 10.39 8.60
C GLN A 390 -8.81 9.69 8.06
N CYS A 391 -8.47 9.91 6.79
CA CYS A 391 -7.27 9.34 6.17
C CYS A 391 -5.97 9.86 6.80
N PHE A 392 -5.94 11.11 7.24
CA PHE A 392 -4.81 11.66 8.00
C PHE A 392 -4.59 10.93 9.34
N LEU A 393 -5.68 10.55 10.03
CA LEU A 393 -5.63 9.86 11.32
C LEU A 393 -5.51 8.33 11.23
N TYR A 394 -5.85 7.75 10.08
CA TYR A 394 -5.86 6.31 9.90
C TYR A 394 -4.47 5.70 10.12
N LYS A 395 -4.35 4.84 11.15
CA LYS A 395 -3.08 4.23 11.62
C LYS A 395 -2.00 5.24 12.05
N ASN A 396 -2.39 6.48 12.37
CA ASN A 396 -1.46 7.56 12.72
C ASN A 396 -1.61 7.97 14.20
N HIS A 397 -0.97 7.24 15.11
CA HIS A 397 -1.06 7.52 16.54
C HIS A 397 -0.48 8.89 16.94
N LYS A 398 0.53 9.38 16.19
CA LYS A 398 1.12 10.71 16.36
C LYS A 398 0.09 11.79 16.07
N GLY A 399 -0.52 11.77 14.87
CA GLY A 399 -1.57 12.71 14.48
C GLY A 399 -2.79 12.66 15.41
N GLN A 400 -3.20 11.45 15.84
CA GLN A 400 -4.25 11.29 16.85
C GLN A 400 -3.91 12.01 18.16
N GLY A 401 -2.68 11.85 18.65
CA GLY A 401 -2.18 12.53 19.84
C GLY A 401 -2.13 14.05 19.70
N GLU A 402 -1.67 14.56 18.55
CA GLU A 402 -1.64 15.99 18.26
C GLU A 402 -3.04 16.61 18.31
N ILE A 403 -4.05 15.95 17.72
CA ILE A 403 -5.44 16.42 17.76
C ILE A 403 -5.98 16.45 19.20
N VAL A 404 -5.83 15.35 19.95
CA VAL A 404 -6.36 15.27 21.33
C VAL A 404 -5.64 16.23 22.28
N ALA A 405 -4.35 16.45 22.09
CA ALA A 405 -3.59 17.43 22.87
C ALA A 405 -4.15 18.85 22.76
N THR A 406 -4.73 19.22 21.62
CA THR A 406 -5.35 20.56 21.43
C THR A 406 -6.63 20.79 22.26
N LEU A 407 -7.21 19.73 22.85
CA LEU A 407 -8.37 19.80 23.74
C LEU A 407 -7.97 19.88 25.22
N LEU A 408 -6.70 19.60 25.53
CA LEU A 408 -6.18 19.62 26.89
C LEU A 408 -5.63 21.00 27.26
N PRO A 409 -5.74 21.41 28.54
CA PRO A 409 -5.14 22.65 29.01
C PRO A 409 -3.63 22.65 28.75
N SER A 410 -3.17 23.53 27.87
CA SER A 410 -1.78 23.71 27.48
C SER A 410 -1.49 25.20 27.29
N THR A 411 -0.21 25.59 27.29
CA THR A 411 0.25 26.98 27.15
C THR A 411 0.07 27.56 25.72
N ILE A 412 -0.83 27.00 24.92
CA ILE A 412 -1.06 27.41 23.53
C ILE A 412 -1.64 28.83 23.50
N ASP A 413 -1.13 29.66 22.59
CA ASP A 413 -1.56 31.04 22.38
C ASP A 413 -3.08 31.17 22.25
N ALA A 414 -3.69 32.00 23.10
CA ALA A 414 -5.15 32.20 23.15
C ALA A 414 -5.76 32.82 21.87
N ASN A 415 -4.92 33.28 20.93
CA ASN A 415 -5.33 33.99 19.72
C ASN A 415 -5.41 33.10 18.46
N SER A 416 -4.99 31.82 18.53
CA SER A 416 -5.08 30.89 17.40
C SER A 416 -6.26 29.92 17.55
N ILE A 417 -6.92 29.61 16.44
CA ILE A 417 -8.01 28.63 16.41
C ILE A 417 -7.40 27.24 16.28
N SER A 418 -7.65 26.36 17.26
CA SER A 418 -7.12 24.99 17.25
C SER A 418 -8.10 23.97 16.65
N ALA A 419 -7.59 22.79 16.29
CA ALA A 419 -8.40 21.67 15.84
C ALA A 419 -9.46 21.27 16.89
N GLY A 420 -9.06 21.15 18.15
CA GLY A 420 -9.93 20.82 19.28
C GLY A 420 -11.07 21.83 19.48
N GLN A 421 -10.79 23.13 19.34
CA GLN A 421 -11.83 24.16 19.42
C GLN A 421 -12.88 24.02 18.30
N LEU A 422 -12.45 23.72 17.08
CA LEU A 422 -13.36 23.50 15.94
C LEU A 422 -14.19 22.24 16.14
N LEU A 423 -13.59 21.15 16.61
CA LEU A 423 -14.30 19.90 16.91
C LEU A 423 -15.31 20.09 18.03
N CYS A 424 -14.97 20.76 19.14
CA CYS A 424 -15.94 21.09 20.20
C CYS A 424 -17.03 22.03 19.70
N GLY A 425 -16.69 23.04 18.88
CA GLY A 425 -17.66 23.93 18.25
C GLY A 425 -18.64 23.19 17.35
N GLY A 426 -18.17 22.23 16.56
CA GLY A 426 -18.99 21.35 15.73
C GLY A 426 -19.85 20.39 16.54
N LEU A 427 -19.30 19.76 17.58
CA LEU A 427 -19.97 18.77 18.43
C LEU A 427 -21.18 19.36 19.17
N PHE A 428 -21.10 20.65 19.53
CA PHE A 428 -22.14 21.37 20.25
C PHE A 428 -22.86 22.43 19.41
N SER A 429 -22.65 22.41 18.08
CA SER A 429 -23.36 23.26 17.14
C SER A 429 -24.87 22.97 17.13
N ALA A 430 -25.65 23.93 16.62
CA ALA A 430 -27.07 23.74 16.33
C ALA A 430 -27.32 22.91 15.06
N ASP A 431 -26.30 22.73 14.20
CA ASP A 431 -26.35 21.97 12.96
C ASP A 431 -26.03 20.48 13.19
N SER A 432 -26.96 19.59 12.83
CA SER A 432 -26.82 18.14 13.00
C SER A 432 -25.68 17.55 12.17
N LEU A 433 -25.40 18.08 10.98
CA LEU A 433 -24.29 17.62 10.14
C LEU A 433 -22.96 17.90 10.83
N SER A 434 -22.77 19.13 11.31
CA SER A 434 -21.58 19.52 12.07
C SER A 434 -21.39 18.67 13.32
N ASN A 435 -22.48 18.32 14.02
CA ASN A 435 -22.41 17.42 15.18
C ASN A 435 -21.92 16.03 14.79
N TRP A 436 -22.48 15.44 13.72
CA TRP A 436 -22.09 14.11 13.24
C TRP A 436 -20.65 14.09 12.77
N CYS A 437 -20.24 15.04 11.92
CA CYS A 437 -18.87 15.15 11.42
C CYS A 437 -17.86 15.29 12.57
N ALA A 438 -18.13 16.17 13.54
CA ALA A 438 -17.23 16.37 14.67
C ALA A 438 -17.14 15.13 15.58
N ALA A 439 -18.26 14.43 15.81
CA ALA A 439 -18.29 13.22 16.60
C ALA A 439 -17.52 12.07 15.91
N VAL A 440 -17.71 11.88 14.61
CA VAL A 440 -16.97 10.88 13.82
C VAL A 440 -15.50 11.24 13.72
N ALA A 441 -15.15 12.50 13.48
CA ALA A 441 -13.76 12.96 13.47
C ALA A 441 -13.05 12.69 14.81
N LEU A 442 -13.72 12.93 15.94
CA LEU A 442 -13.21 12.57 17.26
C LEU A 442 -13.11 11.04 17.45
N ALA A 443 -14.05 10.26 16.93
CA ALA A 443 -13.99 8.80 17.01
C ALA A 443 -12.73 8.26 16.30
N HIS A 444 -12.40 8.82 15.12
CA HIS A 444 -11.16 8.50 14.39
C HIS A 444 -9.89 8.95 15.12
N ALA A 445 -9.96 10.02 15.92
CA ALA A 445 -8.85 10.44 16.80
C ALA A 445 -8.60 9.48 17.98
N LEU A 446 -9.57 8.62 18.30
CA LEU A 446 -9.52 7.64 19.40
C LEU A 446 -9.36 6.19 18.92
N GLN A 447 -9.57 5.93 17.64
CA GLN A 447 -9.59 4.59 17.08
C GLN A 447 -8.24 3.90 17.32
N ASP A 448 -8.30 2.68 17.87
CA ASP A 448 -7.15 1.84 18.21
C ASP A 448 -6.06 2.53 19.06
N ASN A 449 -6.44 3.56 19.85
CA ASN A 449 -5.49 4.33 20.64
C ASN A 449 -5.95 4.49 22.10
N LEU A 450 -5.54 3.54 22.95
CA LEU A 450 -5.90 3.51 24.37
C LEU A 450 -5.44 4.77 25.11
N THR A 451 -4.21 5.22 24.85
CA THR A 451 -3.63 6.42 25.47
C THR A 451 -4.53 7.64 25.24
N GLN A 452 -4.97 7.87 23.99
CA GLN A 452 -5.80 9.02 23.68
C GLN A 452 -7.23 8.90 24.22
N LYS A 453 -7.79 7.68 24.32
CA LYS A 453 -9.06 7.45 25.03
C LYS A 453 -8.97 7.90 26.48
N GLU A 454 -7.89 7.57 27.18
CA GLU A 454 -7.67 8.00 28.56
C GLU A 454 -7.41 9.51 28.67
N GLN A 455 -6.61 10.07 27.78
CA GLN A 455 -6.33 11.51 27.77
C GLN A 455 -7.61 12.33 27.57
N LEU A 456 -8.49 11.92 26.65
CA LEU A 456 -9.72 12.65 26.37
C LEU A 456 -10.68 12.69 27.57
N LEU A 457 -10.60 11.74 28.52
CA LEU A 457 -11.43 11.75 29.75
C LEU A 457 -11.10 12.95 30.65
N ARG A 458 -9.90 13.53 30.51
CA ARG A 458 -9.43 14.68 31.28
C ARG A 458 -10.03 16.00 30.80
N VAL A 459 -10.63 16.05 29.61
CA VAL A 459 -11.19 17.27 29.03
C VAL A 459 -12.41 17.74 29.82
N GLN A 460 -12.35 18.97 30.31
CA GLN A 460 -13.41 19.64 31.07
C GLN A 460 -13.97 20.82 30.28
N LEU A 461 -15.29 20.88 30.17
CA LEU A 461 -16.00 21.96 29.49
C LEU A 461 -16.47 23.00 30.52
N ALA A 462 -16.26 24.27 30.17
CA ALA A 462 -16.78 25.38 30.94
C ALA A 462 -18.31 25.44 30.81
N THR A 463 -19.00 25.53 31.95
CA THR A 463 -20.46 25.68 32.00
C THR A 463 -20.84 27.13 32.32
N SER A 464 -22.14 27.42 32.40
CA SER A 464 -22.63 28.76 32.79
C SER A 464 -22.11 29.17 34.16
N LEU A 465 -21.91 30.49 34.35
CA LEU A 465 -21.38 31.06 35.59
C LEU A 465 -22.11 30.48 36.82
N GLY A 466 -21.35 29.83 37.72
CA GLY A 466 -21.87 29.25 38.95
C GLY A 466 -22.26 27.76 38.88
N LYS A 467 -22.18 27.10 37.72
CA LYS A 467 -22.28 25.64 37.61
C LYS A 467 -20.88 24.99 37.59
N PRO A 468 -20.72 23.77 38.12
CA PRO A 468 -19.45 23.05 38.04
C PRO A 468 -19.12 22.71 36.58
N PRO A 469 -17.82 22.53 36.24
CA PRO A 469 -17.42 22.03 34.93
C PRO A 469 -18.00 20.63 34.69
N VAL A 470 -18.22 20.29 33.43
CA VAL A 470 -18.70 18.97 33.00
C VAL A 470 -17.66 18.34 32.09
N SER A 471 -17.38 17.05 32.28
CA SER A 471 -16.45 16.35 31.39
C SER A 471 -17.02 16.26 29.97
N LEU A 472 -16.14 16.19 28.97
CA LEU A 472 -16.54 16.02 27.58
C LEU A 472 -17.39 14.76 27.39
N LEU A 473 -16.97 13.64 27.99
CA LEU A 473 -17.70 12.37 27.99
C LEU A 473 -19.15 12.56 28.48
N GLN A 474 -19.32 13.17 29.65
CA GLN A 474 -20.64 13.34 30.23
C GLN A 474 -21.50 14.33 29.43
N GLN A 475 -20.90 15.37 28.85
CA GLN A 475 -21.65 16.31 28.04
C GLN A 475 -22.18 15.67 26.74
N CYS A 476 -21.40 14.78 26.11
CA CYS A 476 -21.89 13.98 24.99
C CYS A 476 -23.09 13.12 25.39
N THR A 477 -23.04 12.47 26.56
CA THR A 477 -24.17 11.67 27.08
C THR A 477 -25.39 12.52 27.45
N ASN A 478 -25.18 13.70 28.04
CA ASN A 478 -26.27 14.63 28.40
C ASN A 478 -27.06 15.07 27.17
N ILE A 479 -26.41 15.24 26.02
CA ILE A 479 -27.09 15.62 24.77
C ILE A 479 -28.05 14.53 24.29
N LEU A 480 -27.74 13.26 24.53
CA LEU A 480 -28.61 12.14 24.19
C LEU A 480 -29.94 12.20 24.95
N SER A 481 -29.88 12.52 26.25
CA SER A 481 -31.06 12.56 27.14
C SER A 481 -31.81 13.90 27.15
N GLN A 482 -31.13 15.00 26.83
CA GLN A 482 -31.69 16.35 26.85
C GLN A 482 -32.02 16.89 25.43
N GLY A 483 -31.73 16.11 24.39
CA GLY A 483 -31.83 16.51 22.99
C GLY A 483 -33.20 17.05 22.58
N ASP A 484 -34.29 16.57 23.17
CA ASP A 484 -35.65 17.02 22.85
C ASP A 484 -35.96 18.46 23.27
N LYS A 485 -35.17 19.01 24.20
CA LYS A 485 -35.32 20.38 24.70
C LYS A 485 -34.46 21.41 23.93
N LEU A 486 -33.54 20.95 23.09
CA LEU A 486 -32.65 21.82 22.30
C LEU A 486 -33.23 22.01 20.89
N ASN A 487 -33.49 23.27 20.50
CA ASN A 487 -33.86 23.61 19.13
C ASN A 487 -32.66 23.44 18.18
N ARG A 488 -32.49 22.24 17.63
CA ARG A 488 -31.47 21.93 16.61
C ARG A 488 -32.05 22.01 15.20
N ARG A 489 -31.23 22.41 14.24
CA ARG A 489 -31.54 22.40 12.79
C ARG A 489 -31.01 21.10 12.20
N GLY A 490 -31.85 20.42 11.41
CA GLY A 490 -31.53 19.10 10.84
C GLY A 490 -32.11 17.94 11.66
N SER A 491 -31.66 16.72 11.35
CA SER A 491 -32.18 15.50 11.98
C SER A 491 -31.65 15.33 13.41
N ARG A 492 -32.56 15.23 14.38
CA ARG A 492 -32.21 14.96 15.78
C ARG A 492 -31.56 13.58 15.94
N VAL A 493 -32.02 12.61 15.15
CA VAL A 493 -31.49 11.24 15.12
C VAL A 493 -30.03 11.26 14.69
N GLN A 494 -29.67 12.03 13.65
CA GLN A 494 -28.30 12.13 13.15
C GLN A 494 -27.30 12.58 14.23
N THR A 495 -27.67 13.57 15.06
CA THR A 495 -26.83 14.00 16.19
C THR A 495 -26.63 12.87 17.18
N LYS A 496 -27.71 12.19 17.59
CA LYS A 496 -27.64 11.08 18.56
C LYS A 496 -26.77 9.94 18.02
N VAL A 497 -26.94 9.59 16.74
CA VAL A 497 -26.16 8.54 16.06
C VAL A 497 -24.67 8.88 16.06
N GLY A 498 -24.27 10.08 15.65
CA GLY A 498 -22.86 10.50 15.67
C GLY A 498 -22.24 10.43 17.07
N LEU A 499 -22.95 10.93 18.08
CA LEU A 499 -22.50 10.88 19.48
C LEU A 499 -22.43 9.45 20.05
N LEU A 500 -23.38 8.59 19.71
CA LEU A 500 -23.36 7.19 20.14
C LEU A 500 -22.22 6.42 19.47
N MET A 501 -21.91 6.68 18.19
CA MET A 501 -20.72 6.11 17.54
C MET A 501 -19.44 6.54 18.27
N LEU A 502 -19.31 7.84 18.59
CA LEU A 502 -18.18 8.35 19.38
C LEU A 502 -18.08 7.65 20.75
N LEU A 503 -19.19 7.56 21.50
CA LEU A 503 -19.19 6.94 22.83
C LEU A 503 -18.86 5.44 22.77
N CYS A 504 -19.42 4.70 21.82
CA CYS A 504 -19.11 3.29 21.61
C CYS A 504 -17.62 3.09 21.27
N THR A 505 -17.06 3.89 20.35
CA THR A 505 -15.63 3.83 20.00
C THR A 505 -14.74 4.20 21.18
N TRP A 506 -15.11 5.21 21.95
CA TRP A 506 -14.33 5.70 23.10
C TRP A 506 -14.31 4.68 24.24
N ILE A 507 -15.45 4.07 24.56
CA ILE A 507 -15.55 3.12 25.69
C ILE A 507 -15.04 1.72 25.30
N SER A 508 -15.12 1.34 24.03
CA SER A 508 -14.59 0.06 23.54
C SER A 508 -13.11 -0.10 23.88
N ASN A 509 -12.74 -1.26 24.40
CA ASN A 509 -11.37 -1.61 24.80
C ASN A 509 -10.72 -0.60 25.77
N CYS A 510 -11.52 0.10 26.59
CA CYS A 510 -11.03 1.06 27.59
C CYS A 510 -11.82 0.96 28.91
N PRO A 511 -11.43 0.08 29.85
CA PRO A 511 -12.13 -0.11 31.13
C PRO A 511 -12.23 1.16 31.98
N ILE A 512 -11.25 2.05 31.92
CA ILE A 512 -11.27 3.34 32.63
C ILE A 512 -12.40 4.24 32.08
N ALA A 513 -12.61 4.27 30.77
CA ALA A 513 -13.72 5.00 30.16
C ALA A 513 -15.07 4.38 30.55
N VAL A 514 -15.17 3.04 30.63
CA VAL A 514 -16.35 2.34 31.15
C VAL A 514 -16.64 2.80 32.59
N MET A 515 -15.62 2.82 33.44
CA MET A 515 -15.73 3.26 34.83
C MET A 515 -16.23 4.71 34.92
N HIS A 516 -15.61 5.64 34.19
CA HIS A 516 -16.06 7.03 34.16
C HIS A 516 -17.51 7.20 33.67
N PHE A 517 -17.93 6.41 32.69
CA PHE A 517 -19.29 6.43 32.17
C PHE A 517 -20.31 5.88 33.18
N LEU A 518 -20.00 4.76 33.83
CA LEU A 518 -20.88 4.12 34.83
C LEU A 518 -20.92 4.85 36.17
N HIS A 519 -19.90 5.67 36.49
CA HIS A 519 -19.86 6.44 37.72
C HIS A 519 -21.06 7.40 37.85
N ASN A 520 -21.50 7.99 36.72
CA ASN A 520 -22.69 8.84 36.72
C ASN A 520 -23.97 7.97 36.71
N GLN A 521 -24.74 8.10 37.78
CA GLN A 521 -25.94 7.31 38.06
C GLN A 521 -27.09 7.55 37.06
N ASP A 522 -27.06 8.65 36.29
CA ASP A 522 -28.12 8.97 35.32
C ASP A 522 -27.97 8.20 33.98
N ASN A 523 -26.76 7.71 33.67
CA ASN A 523 -26.43 7.16 32.36
C ASN A 523 -27.10 5.80 32.12
N VAL A 524 -27.02 4.86 33.07
CA VAL A 524 -27.60 3.51 32.94
C VAL A 524 -29.14 3.53 32.91
N PRO A 525 -29.85 4.29 33.79
CA PRO A 525 -31.29 4.46 33.69
C PRO A 525 -31.74 5.04 32.34
N PHE A 526 -30.99 6.00 31.80
CA PHE A 526 -31.27 6.55 30.47
C PHE A 526 -31.17 5.48 29.37
N LEU A 527 -30.05 4.75 29.29
CA LEU A 527 -29.86 3.71 28.27
C LEU A 527 -30.95 2.64 28.37
N THR A 528 -31.23 2.18 29.59
CA THR A 528 -32.22 1.11 29.81
C THR A 528 -33.64 1.57 29.49
N GLY A 529 -33.98 2.82 29.80
CA GLY A 529 -35.24 3.45 29.36
C GLY A 529 -35.36 3.47 27.84
N GLN A 530 -34.35 4.01 27.14
CA GLN A 530 -34.34 4.12 25.67
C GLN A 530 -34.46 2.75 24.96
N ILE A 531 -33.79 1.71 25.47
CA ILE A 531 -33.86 0.37 24.88
C ILE A 531 -35.22 -0.29 25.15
N SER A 532 -35.82 -0.03 26.32
CA SER A 532 -37.10 -0.64 26.72
C SER A 532 -38.34 -0.02 26.09
N GLU A 533 -38.27 1.24 25.65
CA GLU A 533 -39.40 1.95 25.07
C GLU A 533 -39.75 1.42 23.67
N ASN A 534 -41.05 1.36 23.35
CA ASN A 534 -41.50 1.05 21.99
C ASN A 534 -41.56 2.35 21.17
N LEU A 535 -40.41 2.75 20.64
CA LEU A 535 -40.26 3.95 19.82
C LEU A 535 -40.60 3.67 18.33
N GLY A 536 -40.81 4.74 17.56
CA GLY A 536 -41.06 4.66 16.12
C GLY A 536 -39.85 4.14 15.33
N GLU A 537 -40.05 3.84 14.04
CA GLU A 537 -39.00 3.26 13.18
C GLU A 537 -37.74 4.13 13.10
N ASP A 538 -37.91 5.46 13.07
CA ASP A 538 -36.80 6.43 12.98
C ASP A 538 -35.85 6.41 14.19
N GLU A 539 -36.31 5.95 15.36
CA GLU A 539 -35.49 5.87 16.58
C GLU A 539 -34.90 4.46 16.79
N ARG A 540 -35.28 3.45 16.00
CA ARG A 540 -34.77 2.06 16.14
C ARG A 540 -33.25 2.01 16.07
N LEU A 541 -32.63 2.79 15.19
CA LEU A 541 -31.17 2.86 15.09
C LEU A 541 -30.55 3.37 16.40
N VAL A 542 -31.12 4.42 16.99
CA VAL A 542 -30.67 4.99 18.27
C VAL A 542 -30.82 3.95 19.39
N GLN A 543 -31.92 3.19 19.41
CA GLN A 543 -32.13 2.11 20.38
C GLN A 543 -31.07 1.01 20.25
N GLY A 544 -30.77 0.59 19.02
CA GLY A 544 -29.73 -0.40 18.78
C GLY A 544 -28.35 0.09 19.22
N LEU A 545 -28.01 1.35 18.93
CA LEU A 545 -26.76 1.96 19.37
C LEU A 545 -26.68 2.12 20.90
N CYS A 546 -27.79 2.42 21.58
CA CYS A 546 -27.87 2.41 23.04
C CYS A 546 -27.66 0.99 23.62
N ALA A 547 -28.23 -0.03 22.97
CA ALA A 547 -28.01 -1.43 23.34
C ALA A 547 -26.54 -1.83 23.16
N LEU A 548 -25.91 -1.44 22.05
CA LEU A 548 -24.48 -1.63 21.83
C LEU A 548 -23.64 -0.95 22.92
N LEU A 549 -23.90 0.32 23.24
CA LEU A 549 -23.17 1.05 24.28
C LEU A 549 -23.28 0.39 25.66
N LEU A 550 -24.49 -0.05 26.04
CA LEU A 550 -24.69 -0.80 27.29
C LEU A 550 -23.97 -2.16 27.26
N GLY A 551 -23.99 -2.84 26.11
CA GLY A 551 -23.26 -4.09 25.88
C GLY A 551 -21.75 -3.94 26.02
N ILE A 552 -21.18 -2.87 25.45
CA ILE A 552 -19.76 -2.51 25.59
C ILE A 552 -19.42 -2.27 27.06
N CYS A 553 -20.27 -1.54 27.80
CA CYS A 553 -20.10 -1.30 29.24
C CYS A 553 -20.14 -2.58 30.09
N ILE A 554 -20.76 -3.66 29.60
CA ILE A 554 -20.74 -4.98 30.26
C ILE A 554 -19.49 -5.75 29.86
N TYR A 555 -19.20 -5.81 28.56
CA TYR A 555 -18.10 -6.61 28.02
C TYR A 555 -16.74 -6.15 28.55
N TYR A 556 -16.45 -4.85 28.48
CA TYR A 556 -15.18 -4.23 28.92
C TYR A 556 -15.19 -3.75 30.37
N ASN A 557 -16.19 -4.11 31.18
CA ASN A 557 -16.20 -3.79 32.60
C ASN A 557 -15.09 -4.56 33.34
N ASP A 558 -14.38 -3.90 34.25
CA ASP A 558 -13.37 -4.52 35.12
C ASP A 558 -13.91 -4.82 36.54
N ASN A 559 -15.19 -4.58 36.78
CA ASN A 559 -15.88 -4.68 38.08
C ASN A 559 -15.31 -3.74 39.17
N SER A 560 -14.57 -2.71 38.80
CA SER A 560 -14.03 -1.72 39.75
C SER A 560 -15.12 -0.90 40.47
N LEU A 561 -16.27 -0.70 39.83
CA LEU A 561 -17.42 0.00 40.42
C LEU A 561 -18.44 -0.98 41.03
N GLU A 562 -18.51 -1.01 42.36
CA GLU A 562 -19.43 -1.89 43.09
C GLU A 562 -20.90 -1.71 42.70
N ASN A 563 -21.33 -0.48 42.36
CA ASN A 563 -22.73 -0.18 42.03
C ASN A 563 -23.16 -0.74 40.67
N TYR A 564 -22.22 -0.94 39.74
CA TYR A 564 -22.49 -1.39 38.36
C TYR A 564 -21.46 -2.45 37.90
N THR A 565 -21.42 -3.57 38.62
CA THR A 565 -20.67 -4.76 38.17
C THR A 565 -21.34 -5.41 36.96
N LYS A 566 -20.62 -6.25 36.21
CA LYS A 566 -21.15 -7.00 35.06
C LYS A 566 -22.47 -7.70 35.39
N GLU A 567 -22.50 -8.43 36.49
CA GLU A 567 -23.67 -9.18 36.93
C GLU A 567 -24.86 -8.27 37.24
N LYS A 568 -24.64 -7.15 37.92
CA LYS A 568 -25.71 -6.18 38.21
C LYS A 568 -26.30 -5.58 36.93
N LEU A 569 -25.46 -5.27 35.95
CA LEU A 569 -25.91 -4.74 34.66
C LEU A 569 -26.70 -5.79 33.86
N LYS A 570 -26.27 -7.05 33.84
CA LYS A 570 -27.01 -8.15 33.20
C LYS A 570 -28.38 -8.39 33.84
N GLN A 571 -28.44 -8.43 35.17
CA GLN A 571 -29.70 -8.54 35.89
C GLN A 571 -30.63 -7.35 35.61
N LEU A 572 -30.07 -6.16 35.39
CA LEU A 572 -30.84 -4.98 35.01
C LEU A 572 -31.44 -5.15 33.60
N ILE A 573 -30.66 -5.63 32.63
CA ILE A 573 -31.16 -5.97 31.28
C ILE A 573 -32.29 -7.00 31.39
N GLU A 574 -32.08 -8.09 32.13
CA GLU A 574 -33.06 -9.16 32.29
C GLU A 574 -34.39 -8.65 32.89
N LYS A 575 -34.32 -7.80 33.92
CA LYS A 575 -35.51 -7.30 34.62
C LYS A 575 -36.23 -6.16 33.90
N ARG A 576 -35.52 -5.28 33.18
CA ARG A 576 -36.12 -4.08 32.58
C ARG A 576 -36.39 -4.18 31.08
N ILE A 577 -35.63 -4.98 30.36
CA ILE A 577 -35.68 -5.06 28.90
C ILE A 577 -36.06 -6.47 28.44
N GLY A 578 -35.48 -7.50 29.08
CA GLY A 578 -35.46 -8.88 28.62
C GLY A 578 -34.24 -9.15 27.73
N LYS A 579 -33.53 -10.27 27.97
CA LYS A 579 -32.28 -10.59 27.27
C LYS A 579 -32.49 -10.75 25.75
N GLU A 580 -33.55 -11.44 25.34
CA GLU A 580 -33.89 -11.63 23.92
C GLU A 580 -34.23 -10.30 23.23
N ASN A 581 -35.04 -9.46 23.89
CA ASN A 581 -35.39 -8.14 23.39
C ASN A 581 -34.15 -7.25 23.26
N PHE A 582 -33.21 -7.30 24.21
CA PHE A 582 -31.94 -6.59 24.10
C PHE A 582 -31.15 -6.99 22.84
N VAL A 583 -31.04 -8.30 22.56
CA VAL A 583 -30.35 -8.82 21.36
C VAL A 583 -31.10 -8.42 20.08
N GLU A 584 -32.42 -8.47 20.07
CA GLU A 584 -33.24 -7.99 18.95
C GLU A 584 -32.97 -6.51 18.65
N LYS A 585 -32.95 -5.66 19.68
CA LYS A 585 -32.66 -4.23 19.54
C LYS A 585 -31.22 -3.99 19.07
N LEU A 586 -30.24 -4.74 19.57
CA LEU A 586 -28.85 -4.67 19.10
C LEU A 586 -28.75 -4.93 17.59
N ALA A 587 -29.48 -5.93 17.08
CA ALA A 587 -29.51 -6.28 15.66
C ALA A 587 -30.15 -5.21 14.75
N PHE A 588 -30.80 -4.17 15.30
CA PHE A 588 -31.31 -3.06 14.49
C PHE A 588 -30.21 -2.29 13.77
N ILE A 589 -28.97 -2.33 14.28
CA ILE A 589 -27.83 -1.65 13.66
C ILE A 589 -27.49 -2.30 12.31
N THR A 590 -27.26 -3.61 12.30
CA THR A 590 -26.84 -4.37 11.11
C THR A 590 -27.97 -4.58 10.11
N LYS A 591 -29.23 -4.56 10.56
CA LYS A 591 -30.42 -4.62 9.71
C LYS A 591 -30.80 -3.29 9.06
N HIS A 592 -30.16 -2.19 9.42
CA HIS A 592 -30.47 -0.89 8.83
C HIS A 592 -30.06 -0.83 7.34
N GLU A 593 -30.91 -0.29 6.48
CA GLU A 593 -30.70 -0.23 5.01
C GLU A 593 -29.34 0.37 4.58
N LEU A 594 -28.89 1.41 5.29
CA LEU A 594 -27.61 2.08 5.02
C LEU A 594 -26.36 1.38 5.57
N TYR A 595 -26.50 0.35 6.42
CA TYR A 595 -25.36 -0.32 7.06
C TYR A 595 -24.46 -1.02 6.04
N SER A 596 -25.04 -1.85 5.18
CA SER A 596 -24.29 -2.62 4.16
C SER A 596 -23.52 -1.71 3.21
N ARG A 597 -24.09 -0.54 2.86
CA ARG A 597 -23.41 0.44 2.00
C ARG A 597 -22.20 1.07 2.70
N ALA A 598 -22.34 1.45 3.97
CA ALA A 598 -21.24 2.03 4.75
C ALA A 598 -20.09 1.04 5.00
N ALA A 599 -20.41 -0.26 5.11
CA ALA A 599 -19.42 -1.31 5.32
C ALA A 599 -18.52 -1.58 4.11
N GLN A 600 -18.92 -1.18 2.89
CA GLN A 600 -18.19 -1.53 1.66
C GLN A 600 -16.90 -0.72 1.45
N LYS A 601 -16.92 0.59 1.69
CA LYS A 601 -15.78 1.48 1.35
C LYS A 601 -15.56 2.56 2.42
N PRO A 602 -14.30 2.97 2.67
CA PRO A 602 -13.99 4.04 3.62
C PRO A 602 -14.55 5.42 3.24
N GLN A 603 -14.69 5.72 1.95
CA GLN A 603 -15.11 7.05 1.51
C GLN A 603 -16.59 7.33 1.88
N PRO A 604 -16.89 8.46 2.57
CA PRO A 604 -18.25 8.88 2.91
C PRO A 604 -19.00 9.44 1.69
N ALA A 605 -19.41 8.56 0.78
CA ALA A 605 -20.15 8.89 -0.44
C ALA A 605 -21.68 8.81 -0.21
N PHE A 606 -22.21 9.78 0.53
CA PHE A 606 -23.66 9.91 0.78
C PHE A 606 -24.34 10.69 -0.34
N SER A 607 -25.51 10.22 -0.80
CA SER A 607 -26.28 10.91 -1.85
C SER A 607 -27.00 12.17 -1.34
N THR A 608 -27.42 12.17 -0.08
CA THR A 608 -28.11 13.27 0.58
C THR A 608 -27.63 13.41 2.03
N PRO A 609 -27.77 14.59 2.66
CA PRO A 609 -27.44 14.80 4.07
C PRO A 609 -28.13 13.84 5.05
N GLU A 610 -29.32 13.34 4.71
CA GLU A 610 -30.11 12.43 5.54
C GLU A 610 -29.50 11.03 5.62
N HIS A 611 -28.76 10.61 4.58
CA HIS A 611 -28.08 9.31 4.54
C HIS A 611 -26.76 9.28 5.33
N MET A 612 -26.29 10.43 5.85
CA MET A 612 -25.08 10.51 6.68
C MET A 612 -25.39 10.03 8.10
N LEU A 613 -25.44 8.71 8.28
CA LEU A 613 -25.72 8.04 9.55
C LEU A 613 -24.57 7.15 10.02
N PHE A 614 -24.02 6.31 9.14
CA PHE A 614 -22.96 5.36 9.48
C PHE A 614 -21.58 5.79 9.00
N ASP A 615 -20.58 5.59 9.86
CA ASP A 615 -19.16 5.65 9.52
C ASP A 615 -18.61 4.25 9.19
N HIS A 616 -17.70 4.17 8.23
CA HIS A 616 -17.14 2.90 7.76
C HIS A 616 -16.40 2.13 8.87
N GLU A 617 -15.53 2.80 9.63
CA GLU A 617 -14.76 2.15 10.70
C GLU A 617 -15.67 1.74 11.86
N PHE A 618 -16.74 2.50 12.11
CA PHE A 618 -17.75 2.10 13.09
C PHE A 618 -18.48 0.80 12.70
N THR A 619 -18.77 0.56 11.41
CA THR A 619 -19.38 -0.72 10.98
C THR A 619 -18.48 -1.92 11.29
N LYS A 620 -17.15 -1.76 11.24
CA LYS A 620 -16.20 -2.82 11.64
C LYS A 620 -16.28 -3.10 13.13
N LEU A 621 -16.34 -2.06 13.95
CA LEU A 621 -16.51 -2.18 15.40
C LEU A 621 -17.81 -2.90 15.78
N VAL A 622 -18.92 -2.61 15.07
CA VAL A 622 -20.20 -3.33 15.27
C VAL A 622 -20.04 -4.80 14.91
N LYS A 623 -19.49 -5.11 13.73
CA LYS A 623 -19.28 -6.49 13.25
C LYS A 623 -18.42 -7.31 14.21
N GLU A 624 -17.39 -6.69 14.80
CA GLU A 624 -16.52 -7.32 15.79
C GLU A 624 -17.25 -7.59 17.11
N LEU A 625 -17.96 -6.60 17.64
CA LEU A 625 -18.49 -6.65 19.01
C LEU A 625 -19.88 -7.30 19.14
N GLU A 626 -20.72 -7.27 18.11
CA GLU A 626 -22.11 -7.73 18.19
C GLU A 626 -22.23 -9.18 18.69
N GLY A 627 -21.44 -10.09 18.09
CA GLY A 627 -21.43 -11.50 18.49
C GLY A 627 -20.85 -11.72 19.89
N MET A 628 -19.79 -10.97 20.25
CA MET A 628 -19.15 -11.08 21.56
C MET A 628 -20.06 -10.56 22.68
N ILE A 629 -20.72 -9.42 22.46
CA ILE A 629 -21.68 -8.83 23.40
C ILE A 629 -22.91 -9.74 23.56
N THR A 630 -23.43 -10.29 22.46
CA THR A 630 -24.58 -11.21 22.50
C THR A 630 -24.27 -12.42 23.38
N LYS A 631 -23.11 -13.05 23.19
CA LYS A 631 -22.64 -14.14 24.05
C LYS A 631 -22.50 -13.70 25.51
N ALA A 632 -21.86 -12.55 25.75
CA ALA A 632 -21.65 -12.04 27.10
C ALA A 632 -22.95 -11.76 27.86
N VAL A 633 -23.99 -11.23 27.20
CA VAL A 633 -25.28 -10.91 27.85
C VAL A 633 -26.14 -12.14 28.07
N LEU A 634 -26.13 -13.10 27.13
CA LEU A 634 -26.95 -14.32 27.22
C LEU A 634 -26.42 -15.32 28.25
N ARG A 635 -25.09 -15.43 28.41
CA ARG A 635 -24.44 -16.38 29.34
C ARG A 635 -24.97 -16.30 30.77
N SER A 636 -25.05 -17.46 31.40
CA SER A 636 -25.44 -17.63 32.80
C SER A 636 -24.25 -17.37 33.75
N SER A 637 -24.53 -16.99 35.01
CA SER A 637 -23.47 -16.70 36.00
C SER A 637 -22.58 -17.92 36.34
N GLU A 638 -23.04 -19.14 36.03
CA GLU A 638 -22.30 -20.39 36.26
C GLU A 638 -21.31 -20.68 35.14
N GLU A 639 -21.66 -20.36 33.90
CA GLU A 639 -20.78 -20.45 32.72
C GLU A 639 -19.63 -19.44 32.81
N GLU A 640 -19.89 -18.23 33.29
CA GLU A 640 -18.86 -17.20 33.43
C GLU A 640 -17.81 -17.51 34.50
N LYS A 641 -18.22 -18.12 35.62
CA LYS A 641 -17.26 -18.53 36.67
C LYS A 641 -16.30 -19.59 36.15
N LYS A 642 -16.79 -20.54 35.34
CA LYS A 642 -15.96 -21.56 34.70
C LYS A 642 -14.99 -20.93 33.70
N GLU A 643 -15.44 -19.94 32.93
CA GLU A 643 -14.60 -19.28 31.94
C GLU A 643 -13.59 -18.30 32.57
N GLU A 644 -13.92 -17.59 33.65
CA GLU A 644 -12.94 -16.81 34.42
C GLU A 644 -11.87 -17.70 35.07
N GLU A 645 -12.25 -18.91 35.51
CA GLU A 645 -11.31 -19.91 36.03
C GLU A 645 -10.40 -20.45 34.91
N VAL A 646 -10.97 -20.73 33.73
CA VAL A 646 -10.22 -21.12 32.52
C VAL A 646 -9.33 -19.98 32.04
N LYS A 647 -9.80 -18.73 32.05
CA LYS A 647 -9.05 -17.54 31.62
C LYS A 647 -7.90 -17.24 32.57
N LYS A 648 -8.09 -17.35 33.88
CA LYS A 648 -6.98 -17.24 34.85
C LYS A 648 -5.92 -18.31 34.62
N THR A 649 -6.33 -19.52 34.27
CA THR A 649 -5.42 -20.63 33.96
C THR A 649 -4.65 -20.36 32.66
N LEU A 650 -5.32 -19.82 31.63
CA LEU A 650 -4.73 -19.40 30.37
C LEU A 650 -3.81 -18.17 30.51
N GLU A 651 -4.20 -17.15 31.28
CA GLU A 651 -3.38 -15.96 31.54
C GLU A 651 -2.13 -16.30 32.34
N GLN A 652 -2.20 -17.28 33.26
CA GLN A 652 -1.01 -17.86 33.90
C GLN A 652 -0.11 -18.55 32.87
N HIS A 653 -0.70 -19.32 31.95
CA HIS A 653 0.04 -19.98 30.88
C HIS A 653 0.68 -18.96 29.91
N ASP A 654 -0.02 -17.88 29.57
CA ASP A 654 0.45 -16.84 28.64
C ASP A 654 1.50 -15.93 29.28
N SER A 655 1.40 -15.67 30.59
CA SER A 655 2.47 -15.03 31.37
C SER A 655 3.76 -15.84 31.35
N ILE A 656 3.66 -17.17 31.48
CA ILE A 656 4.81 -18.08 31.41
C ILE A 656 5.40 -18.07 29.99
N VAL A 657 4.56 -18.14 28.97
CA VAL A 657 4.99 -18.08 27.56
C VAL A 657 5.64 -16.73 27.23
N THR A 658 5.13 -15.62 27.77
CA THR A 658 5.70 -14.29 27.56
C THR A 658 7.09 -14.18 28.19
N GLN A 659 7.29 -14.72 29.40
CA GLN A 659 8.61 -14.80 30.02
C GLN A 659 9.59 -15.63 29.19
N TYR A 660 9.14 -16.75 28.61
CA TYR A 660 9.98 -17.53 27.69
C TYR A 660 10.29 -16.79 26.39
N LYS A 661 9.33 -16.05 25.82
CA LYS A 661 9.56 -15.22 24.62
C LYS A 661 10.53 -14.07 24.87
N GLU A 662 10.45 -13.41 26.02
CA GLU A 662 11.42 -12.38 26.41
C GLU A 662 12.82 -12.97 26.59
N LEU A 663 12.93 -14.13 27.25
CA LEU A 663 14.20 -14.84 27.41
C LEU A 663 14.80 -15.23 26.04
N ILE A 664 13.97 -15.73 25.12
CA ILE A 664 14.40 -16.08 23.75
C ILE A 664 14.86 -14.83 23.00
N ARG A 665 14.14 -13.70 23.10
CA ARG A 665 14.56 -12.44 22.46
C ARG A 665 15.88 -11.91 23.01
N GLU A 666 16.08 -12.00 24.31
CA GLU A 666 17.33 -11.58 24.95
C GLU A 666 18.49 -12.49 24.52
N GLN A 667 18.25 -13.80 24.40
CA GLN A 667 19.20 -14.76 23.84
C GLN A 667 19.49 -14.49 22.35
N ASP A 668 18.47 -14.22 21.52
CA ASP A 668 18.65 -13.88 20.10
C ASP A 668 19.43 -12.57 19.93
N SER A 669 19.20 -11.58 20.78
CA SER A 669 19.98 -10.33 20.82
C SER A 669 21.45 -10.61 21.13
N GLN A 670 21.73 -11.40 22.17
CA GLN A 670 23.10 -11.79 22.53
C GLN A 670 23.77 -12.62 21.44
N ILE A 671 23.03 -13.53 20.79
CA ILE A 671 23.53 -14.32 19.66
C ILE A 671 23.87 -13.42 18.47
N ASN A 672 23.05 -12.42 18.16
CA ASN A 672 23.31 -11.48 17.08
C ASN A 672 24.51 -10.58 17.39
N GLU A 673 24.64 -10.06 18.61
CA GLU A 673 25.83 -9.30 19.03
C GLU A 673 27.11 -10.15 18.93
N LEU A 674 27.06 -11.41 19.37
CA LEU A 674 28.18 -12.34 19.23
C LEU A 674 28.51 -12.63 17.76
N LYS A 675 27.50 -12.82 16.90
CA LYS A 675 27.70 -13.02 15.46
C LYS A 675 28.31 -11.79 14.79
N GLU A 676 27.87 -10.59 15.14
CA GLU A 676 28.46 -9.33 14.64
C GLU A 676 29.92 -9.21 15.07
N GLN A 677 30.23 -9.50 16.35
CA GLN A 677 31.61 -9.50 16.83
C GLN A 677 32.48 -10.54 16.11
N VAL A 678 31.98 -11.75 15.86
CA VAL A 678 32.68 -12.78 15.10
C VAL A 678 32.92 -12.31 13.66
N THR A 679 31.93 -11.68 13.03
CA THR A 679 32.04 -11.18 11.65
C THR A 679 33.06 -10.05 11.55
N LEU A 680 33.05 -9.13 12.52
CA LEU A 680 34.03 -8.03 12.62
C LEU A 680 35.45 -8.56 12.81
N LEU A 681 35.64 -9.49 13.77
CA LEU A 681 36.93 -10.11 14.02
C LEU A 681 37.43 -10.93 12.82
N THR A 682 36.53 -11.60 12.11
CA THR A 682 36.86 -12.36 10.89
C THR A 682 37.32 -11.42 9.78
N SER A 683 36.60 -10.31 9.55
CA SER A 683 37.01 -9.27 8.59
C SER A 683 38.36 -8.63 8.96
N GLN A 684 38.61 -8.38 10.24
CA GLN A 684 39.90 -7.89 10.71
C GLN A 684 41.02 -8.94 10.48
N ASN A 685 40.75 -10.22 10.73
CA ASN A 685 41.70 -11.30 10.46
C ASN A 685 42.01 -11.44 8.97
N GLU A 686 41.01 -11.35 8.09
CA GLU A 686 41.22 -11.36 6.63
C GLU A 686 42.05 -10.15 6.18
N LYS A 687 41.79 -8.96 6.72
CA LYS A 687 42.61 -7.76 6.44
C LYS A 687 44.05 -7.94 6.91
N LEU A 688 44.26 -8.46 8.12
CA LEU A 688 45.59 -8.76 8.65
C LEU A 688 46.30 -9.85 7.85
N GLN A 689 45.60 -10.91 7.43
CA GLN A 689 46.15 -11.95 6.56
C GLN A 689 46.54 -11.39 5.20
N ASN A 690 45.69 -10.56 4.58
CA ASN A 690 46.00 -9.91 3.31
C ASN A 690 47.21 -8.99 3.43
N THR A 691 47.28 -8.19 4.50
CA THR A 691 48.42 -7.32 4.78
C THR A 691 49.70 -8.13 5.02
N THR A 692 49.60 -9.22 5.77
CA THR A 692 50.72 -10.14 6.03
C THR A 692 51.19 -10.80 4.74
N ALA A 693 50.27 -11.27 3.87
CA ALA A 693 50.59 -11.84 2.57
C ALA A 693 51.24 -10.83 1.63
N GLN A 694 50.77 -9.57 1.67
CA GLN A 694 51.34 -8.48 0.89
C GLN A 694 52.75 -8.11 1.38
N GLN A 695 52.97 -8.07 2.70
CA GLN A 695 54.29 -7.91 3.29
C GLN A 695 55.21 -9.09 2.98
N LEU A 696 54.71 -10.33 2.98
CA LEU A 696 55.46 -11.52 2.62
C LEU A 696 55.88 -11.49 1.14
N SER A 697 54.99 -11.01 0.27
CA SER A 697 55.28 -10.78 -1.15
C SER A 697 56.32 -9.68 -1.35
N GLN A 698 56.24 -8.59 -0.59
CA GLN A 698 57.25 -7.52 -0.59
C GLN A 698 58.60 -8.03 -0.06
N ILE A 699 58.62 -8.80 1.03
CA ILE A 699 59.84 -9.43 1.56
C ILE A 699 60.42 -10.39 0.52
N GLN A 700 59.59 -11.13 -0.21
CA GLN A 700 60.03 -12.01 -1.27
C GLN A 700 60.59 -11.21 -2.46
N GLN A 701 59.94 -10.12 -2.86
CA GLN A 701 60.46 -9.19 -3.87
C GLN A 701 61.78 -8.56 -3.42
N HIS A 702 61.92 -8.18 -2.15
CA HIS A 702 63.16 -7.63 -1.59
C HIS A 702 64.25 -8.72 -1.50
N LYS A 703 63.89 -9.97 -1.20
CA LYS A 703 64.80 -11.13 -1.28
C LYS A 703 65.24 -11.40 -2.72
N ASP A 704 64.34 -11.31 -3.68
CA ASP A 704 64.64 -11.51 -5.09
C ASP A 704 65.45 -10.34 -5.64
N GLN A 705 65.16 -9.11 -5.22
CA GLN A 705 65.99 -7.93 -5.48
C GLN A 705 67.36 -8.03 -4.82
N TYR A 706 67.45 -8.53 -3.58
CA TYR A 706 68.71 -8.80 -2.89
C TYR A 706 69.49 -9.93 -3.56
N ASN A 707 68.82 -10.98 -4.01
CA ASN A 707 69.44 -12.07 -4.78
C ASN A 707 69.90 -11.55 -6.15
N ILE A 708 69.14 -10.68 -6.81
CA ILE A 708 69.52 -9.98 -8.05
C ILE A 708 70.70 -9.03 -7.78
N LEU A 709 70.72 -8.30 -6.66
CA LEU A 709 71.82 -7.43 -6.24
C LEU A 709 73.06 -8.25 -5.90
N LYS A 710 72.91 -9.40 -5.25
CA LYS A 710 73.96 -10.36 -4.94
C LYS A 710 74.48 -11.07 -6.20
N LEU A 711 73.62 -11.33 -7.20
CA LEU A 711 73.99 -11.83 -8.51
C LEU A 711 74.63 -10.74 -9.40
N LYS A 712 74.28 -9.46 -9.22
CA LYS A 712 74.94 -8.31 -9.87
C LYS A 712 76.30 -7.99 -9.23
N LEU A 713 76.39 -7.93 -7.90
CA LEU A 713 77.67 -7.84 -7.17
C LEU A 713 78.52 -9.13 -7.30
N GLY A 714 77.89 -10.28 -7.55
CA GLY A 714 78.55 -11.56 -7.78
C GLY A 714 78.97 -11.80 -9.24
N LYS A 715 78.47 -10.98 -10.20
CA LYS A 715 78.88 -11.01 -11.61
C LYS A 715 79.73 -9.81 -12.03
N ASP A 716 79.81 -8.74 -11.23
CA ASP A 716 80.79 -7.65 -11.36
C ASP A 716 82.02 -7.84 -10.45
N ASN A 717 82.29 -9.08 -10.03
CA ASN A 717 83.55 -9.47 -9.39
C ASN A 717 84.10 -10.76 -10.01
N GLN A 718 84.30 -10.75 -11.33
CA GLN A 718 85.33 -11.59 -11.94
C GLN A 718 86.34 -10.66 -12.58
N GLN A 719 87.43 -10.41 -11.86
CA GLN A 719 88.76 -9.97 -12.34
C GLN A 719 88.87 -8.83 -13.36
N THR A 720 87.85 -8.06 -13.72
CA THR A 720 87.93 -7.40 -15.03
C THR A 720 86.92 -6.27 -15.18
N GLY A 721 87.35 -5.15 -15.78
CA GLY A 721 86.51 -4.03 -16.22
C GLY A 721 86.46 -2.87 -15.22
N ASN A 722 87.42 -1.95 -15.25
CA ASN A 722 87.49 -0.72 -16.05
C ASN A 722 86.83 0.53 -15.43
N GLN A 723 87.70 1.54 -15.35
CA GLN A 723 87.58 2.95 -15.00
C GLN A 723 86.38 3.73 -15.58
N ALA A 724 86.13 4.84 -14.87
CA ALA A 724 85.34 6.05 -15.16
C ALA A 724 83.84 5.96 -14.81
N GLU A 725 83.21 6.91 -14.13
CA GLU A 725 83.61 8.23 -13.60
C GLU A 725 82.54 8.68 -12.59
N ALA A 726 82.88 9.71 -11.81
CA ALA A 726 82.17 10.27 -10.67
C ALA A 726 80.66 10.57 -10.82
N ALA A 727 79.91 10.41 -9.72
CA ALA A 727 78.94 11.35 -9.12
C ALA A 727 77.66 10.68 -8.56
N HIS A 728 77.20 11.23 -7.42
CA HIS A 728 75.89 11.04 -6.77
C HIS A 728 75.59 9.74 -6.01
N VAL A 729 76.11 9.66 -4.76
CA VAL A 729 75.44 8.94 -3.66
C VAL A 729 75.28 9.94 -2.51
N ASN A 730 74.23 10.75 -2.57
CA ASN A 730 73.87 11.71 -1.50
C ASN A 730 72.36 12.07 -1.51
N GLY A 731 71.49 11.17 -1.97
CA GLY A 731 70.09 11.51 -2.29
C GLY A 731 68.98 10.80 -1.50
N LEU A 732 69.24 9.68 -0.82
CA LEU A 732 68.14 8.87 -0.24
C LEU A 732 67.81 9.16 1.24
N GLN A 733 68.74 9.75 2.00
CA GLN A 733 68.48 10.15 3.40
C GLN A 733 67.66 11.44 3.60
N PRO A 734 67.68 12.47 2.73
CA PRO A 734 66.84 13.66 2.91
C PRO A 734 65.37 13.42 2.55
N GLU A 735 65.08 12.51 1.61
CA GLU A 735 63.73 12.22 1.13
C GLU A 735 62.93 11.37 2.13
N GLU A 736 63.56 10.38 2.78
CA GLU A 736 62.96 9.63 3.90
C GLU A 736 62.73 10.54 5.12
N LEU A 737 63.66 11.44 5.45
CA LEU A 737 63.49 12.44 6.51
C LEU A 737 62.41 13.48 6.16
N SER A 738 62.27 13.86 4.89
CA SER A 738 61.23 14.77 4.40
C SER A 738 59.86 14.12 4.47
N GLN A 739 59.73 12.87 4.03
CA GLN A 739 58.48 12.11 4.08
C GLN A 739 58.05 11.83 5.53
N LEU A 740 58.97 11.45 6.42
CA LEU A 740 58.68 11.29 7.85
C LEU A 740 58.25 12.62 8.49
N ARG A 741 58.82 13.74 8.05
CA ARG A 741 58.47 15.07 8.54
C ARG A 741 57.09 15.51 8.06
N GLU A 742 56.77 15.29 6.78
CA GLU A 742 55.46 15.61 6.21
C GLU A 742 54.37 14.74 6.83
N GLN A 743 54.63 13.45 7.05
CA GLN A 743 53.74 12.55 7.79
C GLN A 743 53.55 12.97 9.25
N LEU A 744 54.62 13.40 9.95
CA LEU A 744 54.52 13.92 11.31
C LEU A 744 53.73 15.23 11.38
N GLU A 745 53.92 16.15 10.43
CA GLU A 745 53.19 17.42 10.38
C GLU A 745 51.69 17.19 10.06
N GLU A 746 51.36 16.25 9.18
CA GLU A 746 49.98 15.87 8.88
C GLU A 746 49.30 15.16 10.06
N LEU A 747 49.97 14.18 10.69
CA LEU A 747 49.47 13.53 11.90
C LEU A 747 49.29 14.52 13.06
N GLN A 748 50.21 15.48 13.24
CA GLN A 748 50.07 16.53 14.25
C GLN A 748 48.88 17.46 13.95
N ARG A 749 48.66 17.82 12.68
CA ARG A 749 47.52 18.62 12.25
C ARG A 749 46.19 17.89 12.51
N GLN A 750 46.13 16.58 12.22
CA GLN A 750 44.96 15.75 12.49
C GLN A 750 44.70 15.59 14.00
N ASN A 751 45.75 15.39 14.79
CA ASN A 751 45.66 15.29 16.25
C ASN A 751 45.14 16.61 16.86
N GLN A 752 45.59 17.76 16.34
CA GLN A 752 45.11 19.08 16.75
C GLN A 752 43.64 19.32 16.38
N LEU A 753 43.19 18.84 15.22
CA LEU A 753 41.78 18.90 14.81
C LEU A 753 40.90 18.04 15.72
N LEU A 754 41.29 16.80 15.97
CA LEU A 754 40.61 15.88 16.89
C LEU A 754 40.54 16.43 18.31
N GLN A 755 41.62 17.06 18.78
CA GLN A 755 41.65 17.69 20.09
C GLN A 755 40.72 18.90 20.17
N THR A 756 40.59 19.68 19.09
CA THR A 756 39.64 20.80 19.00
C THR A 756 38.19 20.29 19.04
N GLN A 757 37.88 19.27 18.25
CA GLN A 757 36.55 18.62 18.25
C GLN A 757 36.20 18.03 19.61
N LEU A 758 37.18 17.43 20.30
CA LEU A 758 37.00 16.91 21.66
C LEU A 758 36.64 18.03 22.64
N THR A 759 37.35 19.16 22.58
CA THR A 759 37.07 20.30 23.46
C THR A 759 35.72 20.95 23.17
N GLU A 760 35.31 21.01 21.90
CA GLU A 760 33.99 21.51 21.50
C GLU A 760 32.88 20.59 22.04
N LYS A 761 33.01 19.27 21.87
CA LYS A 761 32.01 18.31 22.38
C LYS A 761 31.99 18.21 23.90
N ASP A 762 33.14 18.26 24.58
CA ASP A 762 33.20 18.32 26.05
C ASP A 762 32.57 19.63 26.57
N SER A 763 32.74 20.76 25.86
CA SER A 763 32.07 22.02 26.21
C SER A 763 30.55 21.97 26.00
N LEU A 764 30.10 21.27 24.95
CA LEU A 764 28.68 21.07 24.65
C LEU A 764 28.02 20.18 25.71
N ILE A 765 28.67 19.07 26.11
CA ILE A 765 28.21 18.22 27.22
C ILE A 765 28.13 19.02 28.52
N THR A 766 29.10 19.91 28.77
CA THR A 766 29.10 20.75 29.98
C THR A 766 27.98 21.79 29.95
N SER A 767 27.70 22.37 28.78
CA SER A 767 26.58 23.31 28.59
C SER A 767 25.23 22.61 28.79
N LEU A 768 25.03 21.44 28.18
CA LEU A 768 23.83 20.61 28.31
C LEU A 768 23.61 20.10 29.74
N LYS A 769 24.69 19.90 30.51
CA LYS A 769 24.62 19.55 31.95
C LYS A 769 24.38 20.75 32.87
N ALA A 770 24.78 21.96 32.47
CA ALA A 770 24.64 23.17 33.26
C ALA A 770 23.26 23.84 33.10
N GLU A 771 22.62 23.66 31.95
CA GLU A 771 21.19 23.95 31.75
C GLU A 771 20.34 22.88 32.45
N GLY A 772 20.31 22.93 33.78
CA GLY A 772 19.48 22.03 34.59
C GLY A 772 17.99 22.19 34.29
N VAL A 773 17.47 21.37 33.38
CA VAL A 773 16.03 21.16 33.19
C VAL A 773 15.66 19.81 33.81
N PRO A 774 14.77 19.77 34.82
CA PRO A 774 14.37 18.52 35.45
C PRO A 774 13.39 17.75 34.55
N SER A 775 13.68 16.45 34.37
CA SER A 775 12.80 15.38 33.90
C SER A 775 12.15 15.49 32.51
N ALA A 776 12.83 14.92 31.50
CA ALA A 776 12.20 14.23 30.37
C ALA A 776 13.13 13.10 29.88
N GLU A 777 12.63 11.86 29.82
CA GLU A 777 13.39 10.61 29.58
C GLU A 777 14.17 10.57 28.24
N GLY A 778 13.92 11.47 27.29
CA GLY A 778 14.66 11.57 26.03
C GLY A 778 16.03 12.26 26.11
N SER A 779 16.21 13.23 27.02
CA SER A 779 17.46 14.03 27.12
C SER A 779 18.65 13.24 27.69
N THR A 780 18.37 12.15 28.41
CA THR A 780 19.39 11.23 28.93
C THR A 780 20.07 10.45 27.81
N SER A 781 19.34 10.10 26.74
CA SER A 781 19.86 9.31 25.62
C SER A 781 20.91 10.07 24.82
N GLU A 782 20.61 11.33 24.44
CA GLU A 782 21.54 12.18 23.68
C GLU A 782 22.83 12.48 24.48
N VAL A 783 22.72 12.72 25.79
CA VAL A 783 23.90 12.91 26.65
C VAL A 783 24.72 11.62 26.75
N THR A 784 24.09 10.45 26.83
CA THR A 784 24.82 9.17 26.87
C THR A 784 25.47 8.80 25.54
N GLU A 785 24.86 9.12 24.39
CA GLU A 785 25.45 8.92 23.07
C GLU A 785 26.65 9.85 22.86
N LEU A 786 26.51 11.14 23.19
CA LEU A 786 27.62 12.10 23.14
C LEU A 786 28.77 11.69 24.08
N GLN A 787 28.47 11.10 25.23
CA GLN A 787 29.50 10.56 26.14
C GLN A 787 30.25 9.38 25.54
N LYS A 788 29.56 8.42 24.90
CA LYS A 788 30.21 7.30 24.19
C LYS A 788 31.10 7.80 23.04
N GLU A 789 30.63 8.80 22.30
CA GLU A 789 31.38 9.38 21.18
C GLU A 789 32.66 10.10 21.64
N VAL A 790 32.60 10.82 22.76
CA VAL A 790 33.78 11.45 23.40
C VAL A 790 34.78 10.39 23.88
N GLU A 791 34.31 9.26 24.41
CA GLU A 791 35.17 8.18 24.89
C GLU A 791 35.91 7.50 23.72
N LEU A 792 35.22 7.31 22.59
CA LEU A 792 35.82 6.79 21.36
C LEU A 792 36.84 7.76 20.74
N LEU A 793 36.54 9.06 20.72
CA LEU A 793 37.49 10.10 20.27
C LEU A 793 38.72 10.19 21.19
N LYS A 794 38.57 10.00 22.51
CA LYS A 794 39.70 9.95 23.46
C LYS A 794 40.61 8.75 23.20
N ALA A 795 40.02 7.57 22.95
CA ALA A 795 40.78 6.37 22.61
C ALA A 795 41.56 6.55 21.30
N GLN A 796 40.93 7.17 20.29
CA GLN A 796 41.56 7.47 19.01
C GLN A 796 42.70 8.49 19.15
N LEU A 797 42.52 9.54 19.96
CA LEU A 797 43.56 10.53 20.25
C LEU A 797 44.78 9.90 20.96
N GLN A 798 44.53 8.99 21.91
CA GLN A 798 45.60 8.26 22.61
C GLN A 798 46.41 7.37 21.66
N SER A 799 45.73 6.66 20.77
CA SER A 799 46.39 5.84 19.74
C SER A 799 47.25 6.67 18.80
N GLN A 800 46.73 7.78 18.26
CA GLN A 800 47.50 8.66 17.37
C GLN A 800 48.65 9.37 18.09
N THR A 801 48.50 9.69 19.37
CA THR A 801 49.58 10.31 20.16
C THR A 801 50.73 9.33 20.39
N ALA A 802 50.42 8.04 20.62
CA ALA A 802 51.43 6.99 20.73
C ALA A 802 52.21 6.82 19.41
N GLU A 803 51.51 6.85 18.27
CA GLU A 803 52.10 6.75 16.94
C GLU A 803 53.02 7.95 16.60
N ILE A 804 52.58 9.19 16.91
CA ILE A 804 53.43 10.38 16.78
C ILE A 804 54.69 10.25 17.64
N THR A 805 54.58 9.73 18.86
CA THR A 805 55.72 9.55 19.77
C THR A 805 56.71 8.53 19.23
N GLN A 806 56.22 7.44 18.62
CA GLN A 806 57.05 6.43 17.97
C GLN A 806 57.79 7.01 16.75
N LEU A 807 57.10 7.72 15.86
CA LEU A 807 57.71 8.34 14.68
C LEU A 807 58.71 9.46 15.05
N GLN A 808 58.45 10.20 16.14
CA GLN A 808 59.39 11.16 16.69
C GLN A 808 60.68 10.50 17.20
N SER A 809 60.55 9.35 17.84
CA SER A 809 61.68 8.52 18.30
C SER A 809 62.52 8.04 17.11
N GLU A 810 61.88 7.47 16.08
CA GLU A 810 62.56 7.02 14.86
C GLU A 810 63.30 8.17 14.15
N ARG A 811 62.71 9.37 14.10
CA ARG A 811 63.39 10.57 13.57
C ARG A 811 64.63 10.95 14.38
N GLN A 812 64.57 10.83 15.71
CA GLN A 812 65.68 11.18 16.60
C GLN A 812 66.84 10.19 16.46
N GLU A 813 66.56 8.91 16.23
CA GLU A 813 67.56 7.88 15.96
C GLU A 813 68.24 8.10 14.59
N LEU A 814 67.48 8.45 13.55
CA LEU A 814 68.02 8.80 12.23
C LEU A 814 68.91 10.07 12.27
N LEU A 815 68.55 11.07 13.07
CA LEU A 815 69.36 12.28 13.27
C LEU A 815 70.68 11.98 14.00
N ARG A 816 70.66 11.09 15.01
CA ARG A 816 71.86 10.66 15.72
C ARG A 816 72.84 9.89 14.84
N GLY A 817 72.35 9.13 13.87
CA GLY A 817 73.18 8.45 12.87
C GLY A 817 73.90 9.40 11.89
N SER A 818 73.45 10.64 11.76
CA SER A 818 74.03 11.64 10.84
C SER A 818 75.17 12.48 11.45
N GLU A 819 75.32 12.52 12.78
CA GLU A 819 76.24 13.45 13.45
C GLU A 819 77.61 12.86 13.85
N THR A 820 77.89 11.57 13.62
CA THR A 820 79.17 10.92 13.99
C THR A 820 80.18 10.76 12.85
N THR A 821 80.26 11.75 11.94
CA THR A 821 81.37 11.87 10.98
C THR A 821 82.06 13.23 11.05
N ALA A 822 82.77 13.50 12.14
CA ALA A 822 83.84 14.49 12.15
C ALA A 822 84.95 14.13 13.16
N ALA A 823 86.17 14.04 12.64
CA ALA A 823 87.49 13.89 13.30
C ALA A 823 88.05 12.45 13.51
N ALA A 824 89.20 12.22 12.87
CA ALA A 824 90.05 11.02 12.83
C ALA A 824 91.11 10.99 13.97
N PRO A 825 92.16 10.12 13.99
CA PRO A 825 92.35 8.74 13.50
C PRO A 825 92.92 7.80 14.59
N GLY A 826 92.80 6.47 14.43
CA GLY A 826 93.62 5.52 15.20
C GLY A 826 93.08 4.09 15.19
N GLY A 827 93.66 3.24 14.35
CA GLY A 827 93.26 1.84 14.20
C GLY A 827 93.61 0.98 15.42
N ASP A 828 92.57 0.32 15.94
CA ASP A 828 92.53 -1.04 16.54
C ASP A 828 91.27 -1.25 17.41
N LEU A 829 90.40 -0.22 17.54
CA LEU A 829 89.14 -0.28 18.31
C LEU A 829 87.88 -0.61 17.48
N VAL A 830 87.97 -0.67 16.15
CA VAL A 830 86.80 -0.81 15.26
C VAL A 830 86.18 -2.22 15.29
N TYR A 831 86.95 -3.24 15.64
CA TYR A 831 86.41 -4.60 15.76
C TYR A 831 85.68 -4.83 17.09
N THR A 832 85.98 -4.06 18.14
CA THR A 832 85.34 -4.16 19.47
C THR A 832 84.01 -3.39 19.57
N GLU A 833 83.84 -2.28 18.85
CA GLU A 833 82.56 -1.54 18.83
C GLU A 833 81.48 -2.20 17.97
N LYS A 834 81.83 -2.71 16.79
CA LYS A 834 80.87 -3.46 15.94
C LYS A 834 80.43 -4.78 16.55
N THR A 835 81.29 -5.42 17.35
CA THR A 835 80.91 -6.63 18.10
C THR A 835 80.04 -6.29 19.31
N ALA A 836 80.29 -5.18 20.02
CA ALA A 836 79.42 -4.70 21.08
C ALA A 836 78.04 -4.22 20.59
N GLU A 837 77.96 -3.60 19.41
CA GLU A 837 76.70 -3.18 18.79
C GLU A 837 75.88 -4.37 18.27
N LEU A 838 76.55 -5.39 17.73
CA LEU A 838 75.92 -6.66 17.36
C LEU A 838 75.48 -7.47 18.59
N GLU A 839 76.24 -7.48 19.68
CA GLU A 839 75.84 -8.12 20.95
C GLU A 839 74.67 -7.39 21.62
N SER A 840 74.63 -6.04 21.53
CA SER A 840 73.50 -5.24 22.02
C SER A 840 72.23 -5.46 21.18
N ARG A 841 72.32 -5.45 19.84
CA ARG A 841 71.18 -5.78 18.95
C ARG A 841 70.71 -7.22 19.12
N LEU A 842 71.62 -8.17 19.32
CA LEU A 842 71.26 -9.56 19.61
C LEU A 842 70.57 -9.67 20.97
N SER A 843 71.00 -8.92 21.99
CA SER A 843 70.34 -8.89 23.30
C SER A 843 68.94 -8.26 23.25
N ALA A 844 68.76 -7.20 22.45
CA ALA A 844 67.48 -6.54 22.23
C ALA A 844 66.51 -7.46 21.47
N GLN A 845 66.99 -8.14 20.42
CA GLN A 845 66.20 -9.15 19.72
C GLN A 845 65.85 -10.34 20.61
N ILE A 846 66.75 -10.78 21.51
CA ILE A 846 66.44 -11.86 22.47
C ILE A 846 65.38 -11.40 23.48
N ALA A 847 65.43 -10.15 23.95
CA ALA A 847 64.43 -9.60 24.86
C ALA A 847 63.06 -9.44 24.19
N GLU A 848 63.03 -8.97 22.94
CA GLU A 848 61.81 -8.85 22.14
C GLU A 848 61.23 -10.23 21.78
N THR A 849 62.09 -11.20 21.45
CA THR A 849 61.68 -12.60 21.24
C THR A 849 61.14 -13.22 22.53
N GLN A 850 61.69 -12.89 23.70
CA GLN A 850 61.14 -13.33 25.00
C GLN A 850 59.80 -12.68 25.32
N LYS A 851 59.62 -11.39 24.98
CA LYS A 851 58.34 -10.68 25.14
C LYS A 851 57.26 -11.28 24.23
N LEU A 852 57.57 -11.46 22.94
CA LEU A 852 56.68 -12.12 21.97
C LEU A 852 56.39 -13.56 22.38
N LYS A 853 57.35 -14.29 22.94
CA LYS A 853 57.12 -15.64 23.48
C LYS A 853 56.22 -15.63 24.71
N GLY A 854 56.27 -14.57 25.53
CA GLY A 854 55.34 -14.33 26.63
C GLY A 854 53.92 -14.03 26.14
N GLU A 855 53.78 -13.18 25.13
CA GLU A 855 52.50 -12.84 24.50
C GLU A 855 51.86 -14.04 23.78
N VAL A 856 52.67 -14.83 23.04
CA VAL A 856 52.23 -16.09 22.44
C VAL A 856 51.82 -17.10 23.50
N LYS A 857 52.50 -17.14 24.66
CA LYS A 857 52.10 -18.00 25.77
C LYS A 857 50.77 -17.56 26.38
N THR A 858 50.55 -16.26 26.61
CA THR A 858 49.26 -15.76 27.11
C THR A 858 48.13 -15.98 26.12
N LEU A 859 48.40 -15.86 24.82
CA LEU A 859 47.43 -16.16 23.76
C LEU A 859 47.14 -17.66 23.66
N LEU A 860 48.14 -18.52 23.87
CA LEU A 860 47.94 -19.97 23.95
C LEU A 860 47.13 -20.36 25.19
N ASP A 861 47.42 -19.79 26.35
CA ASP A 861 46.66 -20.02 27.59
C ASP A 861 45.21 -19.53 27.43
N SER A 862 44.99 -18.40 26.77
CA SER A 862 43.64 -17.89 26.46
C SER A 862 42.92 -18.74 25.41
N LYS A 863 43.65 -19.26 24.41
CA LYS A 863 43.10 -20.19 23.41
C LYS A 863 42.69 -21.51 24.06
N GLU A 864 43.49 -22.03 24.98
CA GLU A 864 43.19 -23.28 25.70
C GLU A 864 41.98 -23.10 26.65
N LEU A 865 41.82 -21.91 27.25
CA LEU A 865 40.62 -21.56 28.01
C LEU A 865 39.37 -21.53 27.12
N MET A 866 39.46 -20.86 25.96
CA MET A 866 38.37 -20.76 24.99
C MET A 866 38.02 -22.11 24.36
N GLU A 867 39.00 -22.97 24.06
CA GLU A 867 38.75 -24.33 23.58
C GLU A 867 38.04 -25.18 24.64
N LYS A 868 38.33 -24.95 25.92
CA LYS A 868 37.66 -25.64 27.04
C LYS A 868 36.21 -25.16 27.24
N GLU A 869 35.97 -23.86 27.09
CA GLU A 869 34.61 -23.28 27.09
C GLU A 869 33.81 -23.72 25.88
N LEU A 870 34.43 -23.77 24.69
CA LEU A 870 33.82 -24.29 23.47
C LEU A 870 33.49 -25.78 23.62
N ALA A 871 34.37 -26.58 24.20
CA ALA A 871 34.11 -27.99 24.47
C ALA A 871 32.96 -28.19 25.48
N SER A 872 32.85 -27.36 26.52
CA SER A 872 31.71 -27.43 27.44
C SER A 872 30.42 -27.00 26.77
N ALA A 873 30.43 -25.92 25.98
CA ALA A 873 29.27 -25.45 25.25
C ALA A 873 28.80 -26.47 24.20
N THR A 874 29.73 -27.11 23.50
CA THR A 874 29.44 -28.19 22.53
C THR A 874 28.86 -29.42 23.24
N SER A 875 29.36 -29.76 24.43
CA SER A 875 28.77 -30.83 25.25
C SER A 875 27.35 -30.49 25.72
N THR A 876 27.10 -29.24 26.12
CA THR A 876 25.75 -28.80 26.53
C THR A 876 24.79 -28.78 25.34
N ALA A 877 25.26 -28.33 24.16
CA ALA A 877 24.49 -28.38 22.93
C ALA A 877 24.14 -29.82 22.52
N ALA A 878 25.10 -30.75 22.63
CA ALA A 878 24.85 -32.17 22.36
C ALA A 878 23.82 -32.78 23.33
N ILE A 879 23.87 -32.42 24.62
CA ILE A 879 22.87 -32.84 25.62
C ILE A 879 21.48 -32.29 25.26
N MET A 880 21.38 -30.99 24.95
CA MET A 880 20.10 -30.38 24.56
C MET A 880 19.57 -30.92 23.23
N GLN A 881 20.44 -31.30 22.30
CA GLN A 881 20.04 -31.91 21.03
C GLN A 881 19.54 -33.35 21.21
N ALA A 882 20.15 -34.11 22.13
CA ALA A 882 19.63 -35.41 22.53
C ALA A 882 18.29 -35.30 23.27
N GLU A 883 18.13 -34.27 24.11
CA GLU A 883 16.87 -34.00 24.81
C GLU A 883 15.76 -33.56 23.84
N LYS A 884 16.11 -32.73 22.85
CA LYS A 884 15.22 -32.38 21.74
C LYS A 884 14.79 -33.60 20.93
N SER A 885 15.71 -34.51 20.59
CA SER A 885 15.34 -35.72 19.83
C SER A 885 14.45 -36.66 20.66
N LYS A 886 14.72 -36.75 21.97
CA LYS A 886 13.90 -37.54 22.89
C LYS A 886 12.48 -36.96 23.01
N LEU A 887 12.35 -35.64 23.18
CA LEU A 887 11.05 -34.96 23.22
C LEU A 887 10.30 -35.08 21.89
N GLN A 888 11.01 -35.01 20.75
CA GLN A 888 10.40 -35.25 19.44
C GLN A 888 9.88 -36.70 19.31
N GLN A 889 10.62 -37.68 19.84
CA GLN A 889 10.16 -39.06 19.89
C GLN A 889 8.94 -39.23 20.81
N GLU A 890 8.93 -38.60 21.99
CA GLU A 890 7.78 -38.62 22.91
C GLU A 890 6.54 -37.96 22.28
N VAL A 891 6.71 -36.88 21.52
CA VAL A 891 5.62 -36.25 20.76
C VAL A 891 5.12 -37.17 19.64
N GLN A 892 6.02 -37.86 18.94
CA GLN A 892 5.65 -38.82 17.89
C GLN A 892 4.90 -40.03 18.48
N GLU A 893 5.36 -40.56 19.62
CA GLU A 893 4.71 -41.65 20.35
C GLU A 893 3.34 -41.20 20.87
N SER A 894 3.23 -40.00 21.43
CA SER A 894 1.95 -39.44 21.88
C SER A 894 0.98 -39.22 20.72
N LYS A 895 1.45 -38.76 19.55
CA LYS A 895 0.62 -38.69 18.34
C LYS A 895 0.14 -40.06 17.91
N LYS A 896 1.01 -41.08 17.95
CA LYS A 896 0.62 -42.44 17.64
C LYS A 896 -0.40 -43.01 18.64
N GLU A 897 -0.25 -42.71 19.93
CA GLU A 897 -1.26 -43.07 20.95
C GLU A 897 -2.58 -42.32 20.71
N GLN A 898 -2.53 -41.08 20.25
CA GLN A 898 -3.72 -40.30 19.87
C GLN A 898 -4.42 -40.90 18.63
N ASP A 899 -3.66 -41.34 17.63
CA ASP A 899 -4.18 -42.03 16.44
C ASP A 899 -4.75 -43.42 16.79
N ASP A 900 -4.09 -44.18 17.66
CA ASP A 900 -4.58 -45.46 18.16
C ASP A 900 -5.86 -45.27 19.00
N LEU A 901 -5.96 -44.18 19.78
CA LEU A 901 -7.16 -43.80 20.51
C LEU A 901 -8.30 -43.40 19.55
N LEU A 902 -8.00 -42.65 18.49
CA LEU A 902 -8.97 -42.32 17.43
C LEU A 902 -9.49 -43.59 16.74
N MET A 903 -8.62 -44.55 16.46
CA MET A 903 -9.01 -45.85 15.91
C MET A 903 -9.90 -46.64 16.88
N LEU A 904 -9.59 -46.63 18.18
CA LEU A 904 -10.43 -47.24 19.22
C LEU A 904 -11.79 -46.55 19.37
N LEU A 905 -11.83 -45.22 19.23
CA LEU A 905 -13.07 -44.44 19.22
C LEU A 905 -13.92 -44.76 17.98
N ALA A 906 -13.30 -44.84 16.80
CA ALA A 906 -13.96 -45.25 15.57
C ALA A 906 -14.52 -46.69 15.65
N ASP A 907 -13.78 -47.62 16.26
CA ASP A 907 -14.25 -48.98 16.55
C ASP A 907 -15.41 -48.98 17.56
N GLN A 908 -15.36 -48.09 18.56
CA GLN A 908 -16.46 -47.89 19.51
C GLN A 908 -17.70 -47.35 18.81
N ASP A 909 -17.57 -46.38 17.91
CA ASP A 909 -18.66 -45.80 17.14
C ASP A 909 -19.28 -46.82 16.19
N GLN A 910 -18.46 -47.64 15.49
CA GLN A 910 -18.99 -48.78 14.73
C GLN A 910 -19.75 -49.77 15.61
N LYS A 911 -19.27 -50.02 16.82
CA LYS A 911 -19.94 -50.93 17.76
C LYS A 911 -21.25 -50.33 18.27
N ILE A 912 -21.28 -49.03 18.56
CA ILE A 912 -22.48 -48.29 18.92
C ILE A 912 -23.48 -48.31 17.76
N LEU A 913 -23.05 -48.07 16.52
CA LEU A 913 -23.88 -48.20 15.32
C LEU A 913 -24.45 -49.62 15.16
N SER A 914 -23.63 -50.65 15.37
CA SER A 914 -24.09 -52.04 15.31
C SER A 914 -25.11 -52.39 16.41
N LEU A 915 -24.95 -51.82 17.61
CA LEU A 915 -25.87 -51.99 18.72
C LEU A 915 -27.16 -51.20 18.51
N LYS A 916 -27.07 -49.97 18.00
CA LYS A 916 -28.23 -49.17 17.57
C LYS A 916 -29.03 -49.90 16.49
N GLN A 917 -28.35 -50.48 15.50
CA GLN A 917 -29.01 -51.27 14.46
C GLN A 917 -29.70 -52.51 15.05
N ARG A 918 -29.04 -53.22 15.98
CA ARG A 918 -29.62 -54.40 16.65
C ARG A 918 -30.80 -54.05 17.56
N LEU A 919 -30.78 -52.87 18.18
CA LEU A 919 -31.90 -52.33 18.96
C LEU A 919 -33.08 -51.93 18.05
N LYS A 920 -32.81 -51.34 16.88
CA LYS A 920 -33.81 -51.10 15.83
C LYS A 920 -34.42 -52.42 15.35
N ASP A 921 -33.61 -53.46 15.12
CA ASP A 921 -34.08 -54.80 14.71
C ASP A 921 -34.92 -55.51 15.80
N LEU A 922 -34.69 -55.17 17.08
CA LEU A 922 -35.45 -55.67 18.24
C LEU A 922 -36.72 -54.86 18.53
N GLY A 923 -37.00 -53.81 17.75
CA GLY A 923 -38.23 -53.01 17.81
C GLY A 923 -38.21 -51.85 18.80
N GLU A 924 -37.05 -51.45 19.31
CA GLU A 924 -36.91 -50.23 20.13
C GLU A 924 -36.62 -48.99 19.26
N THR A 925 -37.26 -47.87 19.61
CA THR A 925 -37.06 -46.57 18.95
C THR A 925 -35.85 -45.87 19.54
N ILE A 926 -34.82 -45.61 18.72
CA ILE A 926 -33.64 -44.82 19.08
C ILE A 926 -33.77 -43.47 18.38
N GLU A 927 -33.73 -42.38 19.14
CA GLU A 927 -33.65 -41.01 18.62
C GLU A 927 -32.21 -40.75 18.16
N ASP A 928 -32.00 -40.52 16.86
CA ASP A 928 -30.69 -40.25 16.28
C ASP A 928 -30.42 -38.73 16.38
N GLU A 929 -29.41 -38.32 17.18
CA GLU A 929 -29.03 -36.90 17.36
C GLU A 929 -28.38 -36.28 16.10
N ASP A 930 -28.01 -37.08 15.10
CA ASP A 930 -27.30 -36.63 13.89
C ASP A 930 -28.21 -36.12 12.75
N GLU A 931 -29.54 -36.14 12.92
CA GLU A 931 -30.48 -35.63 11.89
C GLU A 931 -30.68 -34.10 11.92
N LEU A 932 -29.99 -33.35 12.80
CA LEU A 932 -30.16 -31.90 12.91
C LEU A 932 -29.14 -31.04 12.13
N ASP A 933 -28.03 -31.61 11.64
CA ASP A 933 -26.94 -30.82 11.02
C ASP A 933 -26.78 -31.00 9.50
N SER A 934 -27.69 -31.72 8.82
CA SER A 934 -27.60 -31.98 7.36
C SER A 934 -28.39 -31.01 6.47
N ARG A 935 -28.59 -29.77 6.91
CA ARG A 935 -29.03 -28.66 6.05
C ARG A 935 -28.11 -27.47 6.19
N ASP A 936 -27.05 -27.47 5.39
CA ASP A 936 -26.54 -26.32 4.62
C ASP A 936 -25.02 -26.44 4.42
N GLN A 937 -24.62 -27.18 3.39
CA GLN A 937 -23.42 -26.88 2.57
C GLN A 937 -23.35 -27.86 1.40
N PHE A 938 -23.86 -27.42 0.26
CA PHE A 938 -23.44 -27.90 -1.06
C PHE A 938 -22.68 -26.76 -1.74
N ASP A 939 -21.62 -27.17 -2.42
CA ASP A 939 -20.85 -26.51 -3.48
C ASP A 939 -19.79 -25.49 -3.06
N ASP A 940 -18.57 -25.99 -2.88
CA ASP A 940 -17.35 -25.44 -3.49
C ASP A 940 -16.39 -26.63 -3.74
N ASP A 941 -16.56 -27.27 -4.90
CA ASP A 941 -15.53 -28.08 -5.57
C ASP A 941 -14.61 -27.10 -6.33
N ASP A 942 -13.30 -27.16 -6.09
CA ASP A 942 -12.30 -27.54 -7.10
C ASP A 942 -10.87 -27.17 -6.65
N ASP A 943 -10.02 -28.23 -6.69
CA ASP A 943 -8.63 -28.27 -7.11
C ASP A 943 -7.53 -27.55 -6.29
N ASP A 944 -6.85 -28.33 -5.45
CA ASP A 944 -5.42 -28.17 -5.17
C ASP A 944 -4.81 -29.58 -4.98
N ASP A 945 -4.22 -30.13 -6.04
CA ASP A 945 -3.15 -31.14 -5.96
C ASP A 945 -2.15 -30.89 -7.10
N ASP A 946 -0.87 -31.05 -6.74
CA ASP A 946 0.35 -31.19 -7.55
C ASP A 946 1.08 -29.91 -8.02
N ASP A 947 2.19 -29.58 -7.33
CA ASP A 947 3.55 -29.72 -7.89
C ASP A 947 4.64 -29.21 -6.91
N GLU A 948 5.22 -30.11 -6.09
CA GLU A 948 6.57 -29.99 -5.55
C GLU A 948 7.30 -31.34 -5.73
N GLU A 949 8.07 -31.52 -6.81
CA GLU A 949 9.28 -32.36 -6.82
C GLU A 949 10.27 -31.93 -7.93
N GLU A 950 11.56 -32.24 -7.69
CA GLU A 950 12.78 -32.08 -8.50
C GLU A 950 13.50 -30.72 -8.36
N ASP A 951 14.76 -30.61 -7.93
CA ASP A 951 15.85 -31.58 -7.93
C ASP A 951 17.04 -30.97 -7.13
N GLU A 952 17.65 -31.71 -6.20
CA GLU A 952 19.10 -31.58 -5.91
C GLU A 952 19.58 -32.72 -5.00
N GLY A 953 20.17 -33.75 -5.61
CA GLY A 953 21.01 -34.69 -4.90
C GLY A 953 21.55 -35.84 -5.75
N CYS A 954 22.78 -35.70 -6.27
CA CYS A 954 23.77 -36.77 -6.12
C CYS A 954 25.21 -36.36 -6.47
N ASN A 955 26.07 -36.55 -5.46
CA ASN A 955 27.46 -37.03 -5.49
C ASN A 955 28.57 -36.07 -5.98
N GLU A 956 29.30 -35.49 -5.03
CA GLU A 956 30.61 -35.99 -4.55
C GLU A 956 30.99 -35.40 -3.19
#